data_AF-A0A841R636-F1
#
_entry.id   AF-A0A841R636-F1
#
_cell.length_a   1.000
_cell.length_b   1.000
_cell.length_c   1.000
_cell.angle_alpha   90.00
_cell.angle_beta   90.00
_cell.angle_gamma   90.00
#
_symmetry.space_group_name_H-M   'P 1'
#
loop_
_entity.id
_entity.type
_entity.pdbx_description
1 polymer ?
#
loop_
_entity_poly.entity_id
_entity_poly.type
_entity_poly.pdbx_seq_one_letter_code
_entity_poly.pdbx_strand_id
1 'polypeptide(L)'
;MKTIKGTSNRYLDINLSDSSWSVYHVSAADLRDFLGAKGVALKIFHDRFSRDKLAQIDPLGADNLLIFSMGVMLSTGAPCSGRFEVVTKSPLTGLMVGSSCGGYFGEACKTAGWDGVIISGSASEPTVIKIDKDGVLFEEAGELWGQGTHEVQKNLNLSPKEGAAVIGPAGENKVLYANICSGHRFAGRGGVGAVMGAKNLKAVVARGKEVSYEPVRPGLFQKTIAKSKKYVHRNGMTESYRLYGTNANVRFGIKTGFSPVRNFRDRWHEDTEKTSGEAMAEKYGTRHSACRHCSVLCGHKGRYPDGKMRQIPEYETIGMFGSNIENFDPDKIGVWNEEMNELGLDTISAGGTMAWAMEAAEKGIRSSQLQFGRHDNISSVLKDIAYRKGEGAELADGSKKLSEKYGGTDFAIHVKGIEVAAYDPRASWGHGLGYAVHNKGGCHLGSYLISLEQLMGYMPPHTTMGKAHWVVFMEDMFSAVNSLQVCLFSVFGIMTEPVIPKYLPKFVLNIATIAMPKVAMMLMDWSILSEYFTSVTGIKLSKWGFVKAGERINKLERWLNVQMGMTPDQDTLPDRFTKEKETAYKGKNTVVPLDRMIRRYYRLRRYNDTAGPEDKVIDKMMARENRSRTVSPYRSPVKLIYCGTVMAVLGWFIPAVACRKASVRDEVKALPEDFKLRFAIWPSGPSLSLKREGDRLKKVSLREEQADMTVYLKSLEAAWLLLTFQESTCDSEARGRLMVKGDLPHTCTFIRLMDKVEILLLPRFLAKRAVKKWEPVR
;
A
#
# COMPACT_ATOMS: atom_id res chain seq x y z
N MET A 1 12.76 -11.08 -28.60
CA MET A 1 12.15 -10.29 -27.50
C MET A 1 13.23 -9.39 -26.92
N LYS A 2 13.04 -8.07 -26.91
CA LYS A 2 14.02 -7.10 -26.36
C LYS A 2 13.93 -7.10 -24.84
N THR A 3 15.07 -7.13 -24.15
CA THR A 3 15.11 -7.06 -22.68
C THR A 3 15.24 -5.60 -22.22
N ILE A 4 14.34 -5.17 -21.32
CA ILE A 4 14.40 -3.88 -20.62
C ILE A 4 14.94 -4.12 -19.21
N LYS A 5 16.00 -3.41 -18.84
CA LYS A 5 16.50 -3.41 -17.45
C LYS A 5 15.74 -2.37 -16.63
N GLY A 6 15.06 -2.81 -15.57
CA GLY A 6 14.25 -1.96 -14.70
C GLY A 6 12.82 -1.74 -15.20
N THR A 7 12.49 -0.49 -15.54
CA THR A 7 11.13 -0.06 -15.94
C THR A 7 11.19 0.65 -17.28
N SER A 8 10.10 0.61 -18.07
CA SER A 8 10.08 1.34 -19.35
C SER A 8 9.92 2.84 -19.14
N ASN A 9 9.26 3.24 -18.05
CA ASN A 9 8.89 4.62 -17.72
C ASN A 9 8.10 5.33 -18.84
N ARG A 10 7.40 4.55 -19.67
CA ARG A 10 6.61 5.03 -20.80
C ARG A 10 5.14 4.71 -20.58
N TYR A 11 4.30 5.72 -20.71
CA TYR A 11 2.85 5.60 -20.63
C TYR A 11 2.29 5.99 -22.00
N LEU A 12 1.28 5.27 -22.45
CA LEU A 12 0.47 5.71 -23.57
C LEU A 12 -0.47 6.80 -23.08
N ASP A 13 -0.47 7.97 -23.72
CA ASP A 13 -1.38 9.07 -23.42
C ASP A 13 -2.37 9.19 -24.57
N ILE A 14 -3.61 8.77 -24.33
CA ILE A 14 -4.65 8.55 -25.33
C ILE A 14 -5.76 9.58 -25.14
N ASN A 15 -6.19 10.20 -26.23
CA ASN A 15 -7.41 11.00 -26.29
C ASN A 15 -8.44 10.29 -27.18
N LEU A 16 -9.57 9.91 -26.57
CA LEU A 16 -10.65 9.21 -27.27
C LEU A 16 -11.48 10.12 -28.17
N SER A 17 -11.48 11.44 -27.93
CA SER A 17 -12.31 12.37 -28.71
C SER A 17 -11.79 12.61 -30.12
N ASP A 18 -10.48 12.49 -30.32
CA ASP A 18 -9.82 12.68 -31.62
C ASP A 18 -9.04 11.44 -32.07
N SER A 19 -9.17 10.33 -31.34
CA SER A 19 -8.45 9.07 -31.58
C SER A 19 -6.93 9.24 -31.71
N SER A 20 -6.36 10.20 -30.97
CA SER A 20 -4.92 10.45 -30.96
C SER A 20 -4.25 9.78 -29.76
N TRP A 21 -2.95 9.52 -29.90
CA TRP A 21 -2.13 9.08 -28.80
C TRP A 21 -0.69 9.60 -28.89
N SER A 22 -0.05 9.70 -27.74
CA SER A 22 1.36 10.06 -27.61
C SER A 22 2.03 9.27 -26.50
N VAL A 23 3.31 9.52 -26.25
CA VAL A 23 4.06 8.86 -25.17
C VAL A 23 4.33 9.86 -24.05
N TYR A 24 3.80 9.56 -22.87
CA TYR A 24 4.16 10.26 -21.64
C TYR A 24 5.35 9.56 -20.97
N HIS A 25 6.39 10.32 -20.65
CA HIS A 25 7.60 9.81 -20.01
C HIS A 25 7.63 10.13 -18.51
N VAL A 26 7.74 9.09 -17.69
CA VAL A 26 7.90 9.26 -16.23
C VAL A 26 9.36 9.55 -15.91
N SER A 27 9.60 10.65 -15.20
CA SER A 27 10.95 11.02 -14.79
C SER A 27 11.49 10.07 -13.73
N ALA A 28 12.82 9.92 -13.66
CA ALA A 28 13.45 9.16 -12.58
C ALA A 28 13.21 9.80 -11.19
N ALA A 29 12.94 11.10 -11.14
CA ALA A 29 12.60 11.80 -9.91
C ALA A 29 11.20 11.42 -9.43
N ASP A 30 10.21 11.41 -10.33
CA ASP A 30 8.85 10.95 -10.03
C ASP A 30 8.83 9.49 -9.59
N LEU A 31 9.56 8.63 -10.32
CA LEU A 31 9.66 7.22 -9.95
C LEU A 31 10.28 7.04 -8.55
N ARG A 32 11.27 7.86 -8.16
CA ARG A 32 11.86 7.80 -6.82
C ARG A 32 10.91 8.27 -5.74
N ASP A 33 10.18 9.35 -5.97
CA ASP A 33 9.39 10.03 -4.93
C ASP A 33 7.95 9.52 -4.83
N PHE A 34 7.41 8.96 -5.92
CA PHE A 34 6.06 8.38 -6.02
C PHE A 34 6.04 6.87 -6.37
N LEU A 35 7.21 6.24 -6.51
CA LEU A 35 7.43 4.79 -6.72
C LEU A 35 6.93 4.23 -8.06
N GLY A 36 5.67 4.43 -8.43
CA GLY A 36 5.02 3.81 -9.58
C GLY A 36 3.51 3.73 -9.40
N ALA A 37 2.82 3.03 -10.32
CA ALA A 37 1.39 2.71 -10.23
C ALA A 37 0.53 3.86 -9.68
N LYS A 38 -0.14 3.65 -8.53
CA LYS A 38 -0.99 4.65 -7.85
C LYS A 38 -0.30 6.01 -7.69
N GLY A 39 0.93 6.04 -7.19
CA GLY A 39 1.64 7.28 -6.91
C GLY A 39 1.94 8.09 -8.18
N VAL A 40 2.39 7.43 -9.25
CA VAL A 40 2.64 8.10 -10.54
C VAL A 40 1.35 8.54 -11.19
N ALA A 41 0.28 7.74 -11.13
CA ALA A 41 -1.03 8.13 -11.67
C ALA A 41 -1.60 9.38 -10.96
N LEU A 42 -1.44 9.50 -9.64
CA LEU A 42 -1.83 10.71 -8.89
C LEU A 42 -0.97 11.93 -9.26
N LYS A 43 0.33 11.73 -9.50
CA LYS A 43 1.22 12.79 -9.99
C LYS A 43 0.82 13.27 -11.39
N ILE A 44 0.45 12.36 -12.29
CA ILE A 44 -0.10 12.71 -13.61
C ILE A 44 -1.37 13.54 -13.48
N PHE A 45 -2.30 13.17 -12.58
CA PHE A 45 -3.50 13.97 -12.30
C PHE A 45 -3.16 15.39 -11.83
N HIS A 46 -2.21 15.50 -10.89
CA HIS A 46 -1.73 16.79 -10.40
C HIS A 46 -1.10 17.64 -11.51
N ASP A 47 -0.30 17.03 -12.39
CA ASP A 47 0.41 17.77 -13.44
C ASP A 47 -0.50 18.18 -14.60
N ARG A 48 -1.57 17.42 -14.86
CA ARG A 48 -2.51 17.68 -15.97
C ARG A 48 -3.45 18.84 -15.70
N PHE A 49 -3.80 19.09 -14.43
CA PHE A 49 -4.86 20.03 -14.09
C PHE A 49 -4.40 21.13 -13.14
N SER A 50 -4.82 22.36 -13.43
CA SER A 50 -4.76 23.43 -12.45
C SER A 50 -5.70 23.17 -11.28
N ARG A 51 -5.45 23.83 -10.15
CA ARG A 51 -6.27 23.72 -8.93
C ARG A 51 -7.75 24.01 -9.19
N ASP A 52 -8.03 25.12 -9.89
CA ASP A 52 -9.40 25.51 -10.23
C ASP A 52 -10.09 24.48 -11.12
N LYS A 53 -9.34 23.86 -12.04
CA LYS A 53 -9.88 22.82 -12.93
C LYS A 53 -10.24 21.54 -12.17
N LEU A 54 -9.47 21.13 -11.15
CA LEU A 54 -9.73 19.91 -10.38
C LEU A 54 -11.14 19.88 -9.75
N ALA A 55 -11.59 21.03 -9.23
CA ALA A 55 -12.94 21.18 -8.68
C ALA A 55 -14.02 20.97 -9.75
N GLN A 56 -13.78 21.47 -10.96
CA GLN A 56 -14.75 21.50 -12.07
C GLN A 56 -14.81 20.23 -12.91
N ILE A 57 -13.87 19.30 -12.75
CA ILE A 57 -13.90 18.02 -13.49
C ILE A 57 -15.17 17.26 -13.11
N ASP A 58 -16.07 17.09 -14.06
CA ASP A 58 -17.16 16.12 -13.95
C ASP A 58 -16.58 14.70 -13.93
N PRO A 59 -16.83 13.88 -12.90
CA PRO A 59 -16.36 12.50 -12.85
C PRO A 59 -16.79 11.63 -14.05
N LEU A 60 -17.91 11.93 -14.71
CA LEU A 60 -18.36 11.20 -15.90
C LEU A 60 -18.07 11.97 -17.21
N GLY A 61 -17.35 13.09 -17.12
CA GLY A 61 -17.02 13.94 -18.26
C GLY A 61 -15.77 13.51 -19.03
N ALA A 62 -15.61 14.08 -20.23
CA ALA A 62 -14.48 13.84 -21.12
C ALA A 62 -13.12 14.21 -20.48
N ASP A 63 -13.08 15.29 -19.68
CA ASP A 63 -11.86 15.78 -19.03
C ASP A 63 -11.34 14.85 -17.94
N ASN A 64 -12.19 14.04 -17.30
CA ASN A 64 -11.73 13.14 -16.24
C ASN A 64 -10.77 12.09 -16.82
N LEU A 65 -9.62 11.87 -16.17
CA LEU A 65 -8.67 10.86 -16.63
C LEU A 65 -9.05 9.49 -16.09
N LEU A 66 -8.90 8.46 -16.91
CA LEU A 66 -8.89 7.06 -16.49
C LEU A 66 -7.49 6.50 -16.73
N ILE A 67 -6.75 6.24 -15.66
CA ILE A 67 -5.35 5.83 -15.74
C ILE A 67 -5.19 4.39 -15.30
N PHE A 68 -4.74 3.53 -16.22
CA PHE A 68 -4.27 2.18 -15.92
C PHE A 68 -2.76 2.23 -15.72
N SER A 69 -2.28 1.98 -14.51
CA SER A 69 -0.87 2.16 -14.18
C SER A 69 -0.25 0.87 -13.63
N MET A 70 0.80 0.40 -14.31
CA MET A 70 1.47 -0.85 -14.01
C MET A 70 2.47 -0.64 -12.88
N GLY A 71 2.51 -1.59 -11.94
CA GLY A 71 3.54 -1.58 -10.91
C GLY A 71 4.93 -1.84 -11.45
N VAL A 72 5.93 -1.29 -10.78
CA VAL A 72 7.34 -1.56 -11.11
C VAL A 72 7.70 -3.04 -10.94
N MET A 73 6.97 -3.77 -10.11
CA MET A 73 7.22 -5.19 -9.84
C MET A 73 6.57 -6.14 -10.86
N LEU A 74 5.64 -5.65 -11.67
CA LEU A 74 4.89 -6.47 -12.61
C LEU A 74 5.82 -7.07 -13.67
N SER A 75 5.63 -8.35 -13.98
CA SER A 75 6.43 -9.12 -14.95
C SER A 75 7.91 -9.31 -14.59
N THR A 76 8.31 -9.06 -13.34
CA THR A 76 9.69 -9.28 -12.85
C THR A 76 9.91 -10.65 -12.22
N GLY A 77 8.83 -11.41 -11.96
CA GLY A 77 8.88 -12.70 -11.25
C GLY A 77 8.86 -12.60 -9.72
N ALA A 78 8.75 -11.39 -9.15
CA ALA A 78 8.57 -11.21 -7.72
C ALA A 78 7.25 -11.85 -7.22
N PRO A 79 7.21 -12.44 -6.02
CA PRO A 79 5.99 -13.01 -5.47
C PRO A 79 4.93 -11.91 -5.27
N CYS A 80 3.68 -12.26 -5.53
CA CYS A 80 2.51 -11.40 -5.32
C CYS A 80 2.53 -10.08 -6.11
N SER A 81 3.18 -10.05 -7.28
CA SER A 81 3.38 -8.84 -8.11
C SER A 81 2.50 -8.76 -9.38
N GLY A 82 1.49 -9.63 -9.50
CA GLY A 82 0.61 -9.70 -10.68
C GLY A 82 -0.57 -8.72 -10.66
N ARG A 83 -0.33 -7.45 -10.31
CA ARG A 83 -1.38 -6.43 -10.12
C ARG A 83 -1.07 -5.13 -10.88
N PHE A 84 -2.11 -4.37 -11.19
CA PHE A 84 -2.05 -3.01 -11.72
C PHE A 84 -3.10 -2.12 -11.03
N GLU A 85 -2.92 -0.80 -11.05
CA GLU A 85 -3.86 0.16 -10.47
C GLU A 85 -4.70 0.82 -11.55
N VAL A 86 -5.98 1.08 -11.24
CA VAL A 86 -6.84 2.01 -11.99
C VAL A 86 -7.10 3.24 -11.13
N VAL A 87 -6.79 4.43 -11.64
CA VAL A 87 -6.93 5.71 -10.92
C VAL A 87 -7.77 6.70 -11.72
N THR A 88 -8.73 7.36 -11.05
CA THR A 88 -9.61 8.37 -11.64
C THR A 88 -10.27 9.24 -10.56
N LYS A 89 -10.98 10.32 -10.93
CA LYS A 89 -11.98 10.96 -10.07
C LYS A 89 -13.25 10.10 -10.07
N SER A 90 -13.67 9.66 -8.90
CA SER A 90 -14.79 8.74 -8.71
C SER A 90 -16.14 9.42 -8.95
N PRO A 91 -17.07 8.80 -9.71
CA PRO A 91 -18.43 9.29 -9.83
C PRO A 91 -19.31 8.99 -8.61
N LEU A 92 -18.88 8.06 -7.74
CA LEU A 92 -19.57 7.75 -6.49
C LEU A 92 -19.31 8.80 -5.41
N THR A 93 -18.07 9.28 -5.31
CA THR A 93 -17.64 10.15 -4.20
C THR A 93 -17.33 11.59 -4.64
N GLY A 94 -17.04 11.82 -5.91
CA GLY A 94 -16.46 13.07 -6.40
C GLY A 94 -14.97 13.25 -6.05
N LEU A 95 -14.33 12.26 -5.43
CA LEU A 95 -12.93 12.30 -4.97
C LEU A 95 -12.04 11.34 -5.76
N MET A 96 -10.73 11.41 -5.56
CA MET A 96 -9.80 10.44 -6.15
C MET A 96 -10.06 9.02 -5.64
N VAL A 97 -10.06 8.07 -6.58
CA VAL A 97 -10.09 6.64 -6.28
C VAL A 97 -8.91 5.92 -6.92
N GLY A 98 -8.30 5.02 -6.16
CA GLY A 98 -7.39 3.98 -6.64
C GLY A 98 -8.00 2.60 -6.43
N SER A 99 -8.00 1.78 -7.49
CA SER A 99 -8.57 0.44 -7.51
C SER A 99 -7.59 -0.56 -8.11
N SER A 100 -7.07 -1.48 -7.29
CA SER A 100 -6.09 -2.48 -7.70
C SER A 100 -6.77 -3.70 -8.33
N CYS A 101 -6.29 -4.12 -9.49
CA CYS A 101 -6.79 -5.26 -10.24
C CYS A 101 -5.68 -6.26 -10.54
N GLY A 102 -6.05 -7.53 -10.65
CA GLY A 102 -5.19 -8.58 -11.18
C GLY A 102 -5.56 -8.95 -12.62
N GLY A 103 -5.31 -10.21 -12.98
CA GLY A 103 -5.66 -10.74 -14.30
C GLY A 103 -4.54 -10.53 -15.32
N TYR A 104 -4.89 -10.60 -16.60
CA TYR A 104 -3.92 -10.70 -17.69
C TYR A 104 -3.58 -9.35 -18.34
N PHE A 105 -4.47 -8.36 -18.25
CA PHE A 105 -4.28 -7.06 -18.91
C PHE A 105 -2.96 -6.39 -18.52
N GLY A 106 -2.71 -6.23 -17.21
CA GLY A 106 -1.54 -5.47 -16.76
C GLY A 106 -0.22 -6.08 -17.23
N GLU A 107 -0.10 -7.40 -17.20
CA GLU A 107 1.11 -8.08 -17.70
C GLU A 107 1.25 -7.96 -19.22
N ALA A 108 0.14 -8.08 -19.95
CA ALA A 108 0.15 -7.91 -21.40
C ALA A 108 0.59 -6.48 -21.77
N CYS A 109 0.02 -5.45 -21.13
CA CYS A 109 0.43 -4.05 -21.29
C CYS A 109 1.89 -3.83 -20.93
N LYS A 110 2.33 -4.35 -19.77
CA LYS A 110 3.72 -4.25 -19.32
C LYS A 110 4.67 -4.86 -20.36
N THR A 111 4.39 -6.08 -20.79
CA THR A 111 5.25 -6.81 -21.74
C THR A 111 5.05 -6.42 -23.22
N ALA A 112 4.12 -5.50 -23.51
CA ALA A 112 4.09 -4.75 -24.76
C ALA A 112 5.13 -3.61 -24.77
N GLY A 113 5.61 -3.20 -23.58
CA GLY A 113 6.62 -2.15 -23.40
C GLY A 113 6.11 -0.90 -22.70
N TRP A 114 4.91 -0.93 -22.11
CA TRP A 114 4.25 0.22 -21.51
C TRP A 114 4.03 0.04 -20.00
N ASP A 115 4.42 1.05 -19.22
CA ASP A 115 4.20 1.08 -17.77
C ASP A 115 2.83 1.66 -17.38
N GLY A 116 2.05 2.13 -18.35
CA GLY A 116 0.65 2.50 -18.13
C GLY A 116 -0.03 3.09 -19.36
N VAL A 117 -1.31 3.40 -19.18
CA VAL A 117 -2.21 3.98 -20.19
C VAL A 117 -3.02 5.08 -19.50
N ILE A 118 -2.94 6.29 -20.02
CA ILE A 118 -3.70 7.47 -19.59
C ILE A 118 -4.78 7.69 -20.64
N ILE A 119 -6.04 7.74 -20.22
CA ILE A 119 -7.17 7.91 -21.13
C ILE A 119 -7.92 9.18 -20.77
N SER A 120 -8.06 10.06 -21.76
CA SER A 120 -8.86 11.29 -21.72
C SER A 120 -9.87 11.30 -22.88
N GLY A 121 -10.74 12.30 -22.93
CA GLY A 121 -11.76 12.40 -23.97
C GLY A 121 -12.88 11.39 -23.80
N SER A 122 -13.72 11.26 -24.82
CA SER A 122 -14.80 10.27 -24.94
C SER A 122 -15.01 9.96 -26.41
N ALA A 123 -15.17 8.68 -26.75
CA ALA A 123 -15.44 8.26 -28.12
C ALA A 123 -16.88 8.59 -28.50
N SER A 124 -17.14 8.86 -29.78
CA SER A 124 -18.50 9.13 -30.30
C SER A 124 -19.40 7.89 -30.27
N GLU A 125 -18.81 6.70 -30.29
CA GLU A 125 -19.48 5.41 -30.34
C GLU A 125 -18.76 4.40 -29.43
N PRO A 126 -19.42 3.28 -29.03
CA PRO A 126 -18.76 2.20 -28.32
C PRO A 126 -17.46 1.78 -29.00
N THR A 127 -16.35 1.82 -28.25
CA THR A 127 -14.99 1.63 -28.78
C THR A 127 -14.21 0.60 -27.98
N VAL A 128 -13.36 -0.18 -28.65
CA VAL A 128 -12.27 -0.97 -28.08
C VAL A 128 -10.94 -0.31 -28.46
N ILE A 129 -10.05 -0.18 -27.49
CA ILE A 129 -8.66 0.19 -27.75
C ILE A 129 -7.81 -1.07 -27.76
N LYS A 130 -7.00 -1.27 -28.81
CA LYS A 130 -5.97 -2.31 -28.88
C LYS A 130 -4.57 -1.69 -28.80
N ILE A 131 -3.74 -2.22 -27.93
CA ILE A 131 -2.39 -1.73 -27.63
C ILE A 131 -1.38 -2.82 -27.96
N ASP A 132 -0.32 -2.46 -28.67
CA ASP A 132 0.85 -3.32 -28.89
C ASP A 132 2.15 -2.52 -28.71
N LYS A 133 3.29 -3.06 -29.19
CA LYS A 133 4.60 -2.40 -29.09
C LYS A 133 4.71 -1.11 -29.92
N ASP A 134 3.91 -0.98 -30.98
CA ASP A 134 3.99 0.08 -31.98
C ASP A 134 3.03 1.22 -31.65
N GLY A 135 1.93 0.95 -30.94
CA GLY A 135 1.05 2.01 -30.45
C GLY A 135 -0.36 1.55 -30.10
N VAL A 136 -1.33 2.33 -30.58
CA VAL A 136 -2.75 2.23 -30.24
C VAL A 136 -3.58 2.16 -31.52
N LEU A 137 -4.52 1.21 -31.56
CA LEU A 137 -5.57 1.08 -32.55
C LEU A 137 -6.93 1.25 -31.89
N PHE A 138 -7.85 1.90 -32.58
CA PHE A 138 -9.23 2.12 -32.14
C PHE A 138 -10.16 1.33 -33.05
N GLU A 139 -11.06 0.55 -32.46
CA GLU A 139 -12.03 -0.27 -33.18
C GLU A 139 -13.42 -0.05 -32.61
N GLU A 140 -14.43 -0.08 -33.47
CA GLU A 140 -15.83 -0.05 -33.04
C GLU A 140 -16.17 -1.28 -32.18
N ALA A 141 -17.02 -1.07 -31.17
CA ALA A 141 -17.41 -2.08 -30.18
C ALA A 141 -18.93 -2.26 -30.09
N GLY A 142 -19.69 -1.84 -31.10
CA GLY A 142 -21.15 -1.88 -31.09
C GLY A 142 -21.69 -3.28 -30.76
N GLU A 143 -21.13 -4.32 -31.38
CA GLU A 143 -21.53 -5.71 -31.15
C GLU A 143 -21.25 -6.20 -29.72
N LEU A 144 -20.25 -5.61 -29.03
CA LEU A 144 -19.88 -5.98 -27.66
C LEU A 144 -20.70 -5.24 -26.60
N TRP A 145 -21.32 -4.12 -26.97
CA TRP A 145 -22.11 -3.30 -26.05
C TRP A 145 -23.35 -4.06 -25.57
N GLY A 146 -23.63 -4.03 -24.26
CA GLY A 146 -24.69 -4.80 -23.62
C GLY A 146 -24.29 -6.21 -23.16
N GLN A 147 -23.13 -6.72 -23.58
CA GLN A 147 -22.65 -8.05 -23.17
C GLN A 147 -21.98 -8.04 -21.79
N GLY A 148 -22.06 -9.18 -21.09
CA GLY A 148 -21.41 -9.41 -19.79
C GLY A 148 -19.88 -9.41 -19.86
N THR A 149 -19.19 -9.15 -18.75
CA THR A 149 -17.72 -9.00 -18.76
C THR A 149 -16.97 -10.24 -19.27
N HIS A 150 -17.37 -11.46 -18.92
CA HIS A 150 -16.67 -12.65 -19.45
C HIS A 150 -17.10 -12.97 -20.88
N GLU A 151 -18.35 -12.67 -21.24
CA GLU A 151 -18.85 -12.78 -22.60
C GLU A 151 -18.05 -11.89 -23.57
N VAL A 152 -17.82 -10.63 -23.20
CA VAL A 152 -16.98 -9.70 -23.96
C VAL A 152 -15.57 -10.25 -24.15
N GLN A 153 -14.93 -10.74 -23.09
CA GLN A 153 -13.58 -11.30 -23.19
C GLN A 153 -13.52 -12.54 -24.08
N LYS A 154 -14.59 -13.34 -24.11
CA LYS A 154 -14.73 -14.49 -25.03
C LYS A 154 -14.87 -14.01 -26.47
N ASN A 155 -15.73 -13.04 -26.72
CA ASN A 155 -16.03 -12.52 -28.07
C ASN A 155 -14.88 -11.66 -28.65
N LEU A 156 -14.01 -11.12 -27.80
CA LEU A 156 -12.74 -10.49 -28.22
C LEU A 156 -11.72 -11.49 -28.81
N ASN A 157 -11.94 -12.81 -28.68
CA ASN A 157 -11.08 -13.87 -29.23
C ASN A 157 -9.59 -13.68 -28.91
N LEU A 158 -9.30 -13.33 -27.65
CA LEU A 158 -7.95 -12.98 -27.20
C LEU A 158 -6.96 -14.15 -27.40
N SER A 159 -5.82 -13.86 -28.00
CA SER A 159 -4.71 -14.81 -28.08
C SER A 159 -4.03 -15.01 -26.72
N PRO A 160 -3.21 -16.07 -26.52
CA PRO A 160 -2.44 -16.26 -25.29
C PRO A 160 -1.37 -15.19 -25.00
N LYS A 161 -1.19 -14.21 -25.89
CA LYS A 161 -0.33 -13.04 -25.69
C LYS A 161 -1.12 -11.81 -25.24
N GLU A 162 -2.44 -11.84 -25.35
CA GLU A 162 -3.30 -10.71 -25.08
C GLU A 162 -3.97 -10.80 -23.70
N GLY A 163 -4.30 -9.62 -23.18
CA GLY A 163 -5.11 -9.47 -21.98
C GLY A 163 -5.99 -8.23 -22.12
N ALA A 164 -7.19 -8.28 -21.56
CA ALA A 164 -8.17 -7.21 -21.67
C ALA A 164 -8.61 -6.70 -20.31
N ALA A 165 -8.88 -5.40 -20.23
CA ALA A 165 -9.67 -4.76 -19.18
C ALA A 165 -11.01 -4.34 -19.81
N VAL A 166 -12.14 -4.80 -19.26
CA VAL A 166 -13.47 -4.65 -19.88
C VAL A 166 -14.50 -4.19 -18.84
N ILE A 167 -15.60 -3.59 -19.33
CA ILE A 167 -16.79 -3.29 -18.52
C ILE A 167 -17.98 -4.15 -18.94
N GLY A 168 -18.88 -4.42 -17.99
CA GLY A 168 -20.19 -5.01 -18.23
C GLY A 168 -21.28 -3.94 -18.34
N PRO A 169 -22.56 -4.35 -18.43
CA PRO A 169 -23.71 -3.46 -18.54
C PRO A 169 -23.79 -2.37 -17.46
N ALA A 170 -23.33 -2.64 -16.23
CA ALA A 170 -23.33 -1.62 -15.18
C ALA A 170 -22.40 -0.44 -15.49
N GLY A 171 -21.26 -0.69 -16.14
CA GLY A 171 -20.35 0.36 -16.58
C GLY A 171 -20.95 1.18 -17.71
N GLU A 172 -21.54 0.51 -18.71
CA GLU A 172 -22.22 1.13 -19.85
C GLU A 172 -23.36 2.07 -19.41
N ASN A 173 -24.15 1.62 -18.43
CA ASN A 173 -25.26 2.38 -17.84
C ASN A 173 -24.81 3.29 -16.68
N LYS A 174 -23.49 3.49 -16.50
CA LYS A 174 -22.92 4.45 -15.56
C LYS A 174 -23.41 4.26 -14.12
N VAL A 175 -23.59 3.02 -13.67
CA VAL A 175 -23.84 2.69 -12.26
C VAL A 175 -22.66 3.20 -11.44
N LEU A 176 -22.90 3.99 -10.38
CA LEU A 176 -21.84 4.76 -9.73
C LEU A 176 -20.79 3.89 -9.03
N TYR A 177 -21.11 2.62 -8.79
CA TYR A 177 -20.21 1.60 -8.24
C TYR A 177 -19.95 0.46 -9.24
N ALA A 178 -19.96 0.76 -10.55
CA ALA A 178 -19.51 -0.17 -11.58
C ALA A 178 -18.00 -0.40 -11.54
N ASN A 179 -17.58 -1.63 -11.83
CA ASN A 179 -16.20 -2.09 -11.79
C ASN A 179 -15.61 -2.31 -13.20
N ILE A 180 -14.31 -2.58 -13.27
CA ILE A 180 -13.62 -3.03 -14.50
C ILE A 180 -13.08 -4.44 -14.24
N CYS A 181 -13.28 -5.35 -15.19
CA CYS A 181 -12.86 -6.75 -15.13
C CYS A 181 -11.62 -7.02 -16.01
N SER A 182 -10.72 -7.87 -15.54
CA SER A 182 -9.60 -8.44 -16.31
C SER A 182 -9.43 -9.92 -15.96
N GLY A 183 -9.75 -10.79 -16.92
CA GLY A 183 -9.92 -12.23 -16.70
C GLY A 183 -11.10 -12.49 -15.75
N HIS A 184 -10.79 -12.84 -14.50
CA HIS A 184 -11.76 -13.04 -13.41
C HIS A 184 -11.41 -12.17 -12.19
N ARG A 185 -10.75 -11.03 -12.41
CA ARG A 185 -10.26 -10.10 -11.38
C ARG A 185 -10.82 -8.71 -11.65
N PHE A 186 -10.99 -7.92 -10.60
CA PHE A 186 -11.74 -6.67 -10.69
C PHE A 186 -10.96 -5.50 -10.09
N ALA A 187 -10.95 -4.37 -10.81
CA ALA A 187 -10.80 -3.06 -10.21
C ALA A 187 -12.16 -2.70 -9.58
N GLY A 188 -12.38 -3.20 -8.37
CA GLY A 188 -13.73 -3.40 -7.83
C GLY A 188 -14.52 -2.17 -7.41
N ARG A 189 -13.87 -1.11 -6.90
CA ARG A 189 -14.60 -0.09 -6.11
C ARG A 189 -14.47 1.34 -6.64
N GLY A 190 -15.47 2.16 -6.31
CA GLY A 190 -15.50 3.61 -6.53
C GLY A 190 -15.82 4.04 -7.95
N GLY A 191 -16.48 3.18 -8.74
CA GLY A 191 -17.10 3.60 -9.99
C GLY A 191 -16.17 3.73 -11.18
N VAL A 192 -15.00 3.09 -11.15
CA VAL A 192 -14.05 3.14 -12.27
C VAL A 192 -14.64 2.59 -13.58
N GLY A 193 -15.56 1.61 -13.50
CA GLY A 193 -16.28 1.09 -14.66
C GLY A 193 -17.30 2.09 -15.23
N ALA A 194 -17.91 2.91 -14.39
CA ALA A 194 -18.81 3.97 -14.82
C ALA A 194 -18.07 5.07 -15.58
N VAL A 195 -16.85 5.42 -15.16
CA VAL A 195 -15.99 6.36 -15.89
C VAL A 195 -15.61 5.79 -17.25
N MET A 196 -15.23 4.51 -17.30
CA MET A 196 -14.89 3.83 -18.56
C MET A 196 -16.08 3.79 -19.53
N GLY A 197 -17.28 3.45 -19.05
CA GLY A 197 -18.50 3.46 -19.86
C GLY A 197 -18.96 4.85 -20.28
N ALA A 198 -18.79 5.88 -19.44
CA ALA A 198 -19.09 7.27 -19.80
C ALA A 198 -18.23 7.79 -20.95
N LYS A 199 -17.05 7.20 -21.17
CA LYS A 199 -16.16 7.50 -22.30
C LYS A 199 -16.48 6.68 -23.56
N ASN A 200 -17.56 5.90 -23.55
CA ASN A 200 -17.92 4.92 -24.58
C ASN A 200 -16.80 3.88 -24.82
N LEU A 201 -15.97 3.60 -23.82
CA LEU A 201 -14.86 2.67 -23.94
C LEU A 201 -15.28 1.30 -23.37
N LYS A 202 -15.50 0.32 -24.23
CA LYS A 202 -15.95 -1.03 -23.82
C LYS A 202 -14.80 -1.89 -23.30
N ALA A 203 -13.63 -1.79 -23.93
CA ALA A 203 -12.46 -2.59 -23.58
C ALA A 203 -11.14 -1.88 -23.90
N VAL A 204 -10.11 -2.18 -23.10
CA VAL A 204 -8.71 -1.95 -23.43
C VAL A 204 -8.01 -3.30 -23.52
N VAL A 205 -7.54 -3.66 -24.70
CA VAL A 205 -6.82 -4.89 -24.98
C VAL A 205 -5.36 -4.56 -25.18
N ALA A 206 -4.47 -5.31 -24.55
CA ALA A 206 -3.03 -5.19 -24.78
C ALA A 206 -2.47 -6.51 -25.29
N ARG A 207 -1.55 -6.44 -26.25
CA ARG A 207 -0.78 -7.58 -26.77
C ARG A 207 0.64 -7.54 -26.22
N GLY A 208 0.95 -8.49 -25.35
CA GLY A 208 2.23 -8.56 -24.67
C GLY A 208 3.23 -9.54 -25.28
N LYS A 209 4.25 -9.88 -24.49
CA LYS A 209 5.40 -10.74 -24.84
C LYS A 209 6.28 -10.20 -25.98
N GLU A 210 6.29 -8.89 -26.18
CA GLU A 210 7.17 -8.19 -27.11
C GLU A 210 8.52 -7.81 -26.45
N VAL A 211 8.47 -7.55 -25.13
CA VAL A 211 9.63 -7.28 -24.28
C VAL A 211 9.62 -8.11 -23.00
N SER A 212 10.82 -8.33 -22.44
CA SER A 212 11.03 -8.90 -21.10
C SER A 212 11.64 -7.87 -20.17
N TYR A 213 11.43 -8.06 -18.86
CA TYR A 213 11.98 -7.17 -17.83
C TYR A 213 12.98 -7.91 -16.94
N GLU A 214 14.14 -7.28 -16.73
CA GLU A 214 15.16 -7.76 -15.80
C GLU A 214 15.40 -6.73 -14.69
N PRO A 215 15.51 -7.16 -13.42
CA PRO A 215 15.90 -6.27 -12.34
C PRO A 215 17.31 -5.68 -12.58
N VAL A 216 17.49 -4.40 -12.29
CA VAL A 216 18.82 -3.74 -12.36
C VAL A 216 19.85 -4.39 -11.41
N ARG A 217 19.39 -4.95 -10.27
CA ARG A 217 20.25 -5.64 -9.28
C ARG A 217 19.77 -7.09 -9.06
N PRO A 218 20.07 -8.03 -9.98
CA PRO A 218 19.53 -9.38 -9.93
C PRO A 218 19.93 -10.16 -8.67
N GLY A 219 21.16 -10.00 -8.17
CA GLY A 219 21.62 -10.66 -6.95
C GLY A 219 20.87 -10.23 -5.68
N LEU A 220 20.54 -8.94 -5.56
CA LEU A 220 19.69 -8.43 -4.47
C LEU A 220 18.26 -8.97 -4.64
N PHE A 221 17.73 -8.88 -5.85
CA PHE A 221 16.37 -9.31 -6.18
C PHE A 221 16.10 -10.77 -5.78
N GLN A 222 16.99 -11.70 -6.15
CA GLN A 222 16.82 -13.12 -5.83
C GLN A 222 16.86 -13.38 -4.31
N LYS A 223 17.76 -12.70 -3.58
CA LYS A 223 17.80 -12.75 -2.11
C LYS A 223 16.50 -12.26 -1.49
N THR A 224 15.98 -11.13 -1.97
CA THR A 224 14.73 -10.53 -1.47
C THR A 224 13.52 -11.40 -1.78
N ILE A 225 13.46 -12.05 -2.96
CA ILE A 225 12.43 -13.05 -3.29
C ILE A 225 12.44 -14.21 -2.29
N ALA A 226 13.61 -14.81 -2.04
CA ALA A 226 13.73 -15.94 -1.12
C ALA A 226 13.26 -15.57 0.29
N LYS A 227 13.65 -14.39 0.79
CA LYS A 227 13.24 -13.87 2.09
C LYS A 227 11.72 -13.64 2.15
N SER A 228 11.15 -13.00 1.14
CA SER A 228 9.71 -12.71 1.05
C SER A 228 8.86 -13.97 1.03
N LYS A 229 9.18 -14.94 0.15
CA LYS A 229 8.47 -16.24 0.11
C LYS A 229 8.51 -16.93 1.47
N LYS A 230 9.70 -16.99 2.11
CA LYS A 230 9.84 -17.58 3.44
C LYS A 230 8.94 -16.91 4.47
N TYR A 231 8.81 -15.59 4.45
CA TYR A 231 7.98 -14.86 5.41
C TYR A 231 6.50 -15.08 5.12
N VAL A 232 6.07 -14.91 3.87
CA VAL A 232 4.69 -15.17 3.44
C VAL A 232 4.24 -16.61 3.68
N HIS A 233 5.12 -17.61 3.60
CA HIS A 233 4.72 -19.00 3.89
C HIS A 233 4.59 -19.30 5.39
N ARG A 234 5.35 -18.62 6.25
CA ARG A 234 5.40 -18.91 7.71
C ARG A 234 4.38 -18.12 8.53
N ASN A 235 3.67 -17.19 7.90
CA ASN A 235 2.72 -16.32 8.57
C ASN A 235 1.33 -16.96 8.67
N GLY A 236 0.80 -17.06 9.90
CA GLY A 236 -0.46 -17.75 10.16
C GLY A 236 -1.69 -17.16 9.46
N MET A 237 -1.73 -15.84 9.24
CA MET A 237 -2.84 -15.21 8.50
C MET A 237 -2.82 -15.65 7.03
N THR A 238 -1.66 -15.56 6.37
CA THR A 238 -1.54 -16.01 4.98
C THR A 238 -1.69 -17.51 4.81
N GLU A 239 -1.38 -18.31 5.85
CA GLU A 239 -1.67 -19.74 5.88
C GLU A 239 -3.17 -20.01 5.93
N SER A 240 -3.90 -19.32 6.81
CA SER A 240 -5.36 -19.42 6.88
C SER A 240 -6.02 -19.07 5.53
N TYR A 241 -5.57 -18.00 4.86
CA TYR A 241 -6.07 -17.65 3.52
C TYR A 241 -5.70 -18.66 2.43
N ARG A 242 -4.55 -19.33 2.55
CA ARG A 242 -4.15 -20.41 1.63
C ARG A 242 -5.08 -21.61 1.76
N LEU A 243 -5.53 -21.92 2.97
CA LEU A 243 -6.39 -23.07 3.25
C LEU A 243 -7.86 -22.80 2.89
N TYR A 244 -8.38 -21.62 3.25
CA TYR A 244 -9.84 -21.38 3.23
C TYR A 244 -10.25 -20.10 2.49
N GLY A 245 -9.31 -19.46 1.80
CA GLY A 245 -9.52 -18.17 1.14
C GLY A 245 -9.72 -17.04 2.14
N THR A 246 -10.18 -15.89 1.66
CA THR A 246 -10.46 -14.74 2.55
C THR A 246 -11.64 -15.03 3.49
N ASN A 247 -12.51 -15.99 3.16
CA ASN A 247 -13.64 -16.44 3.98
C ASN A 247 -13.22 -17.06 5.32
N ALA A 248 -11.94 -17.37 5.52
CA ALA A 248 -11.40 -17.64 6.85
C ALA A 248 -11.74 -16.53 7.86
N ASN A 249 -11.90 -15.28 7.39
CA ASN A 249 -12.27 -14.14 8.22
C ASN A 249 -13.68 -14.27 8.83
N VAL A 250 -14.58 -15.09 8.29
CA VAL A 250 -15.94 -15.28 8.83
C VAL A 250 -15.89 -15.78 10.27
N ARG A 251 -15.07 -16.80 10.55
CA ARG A 251 -14.89 -17.32 11.92
C ARG A 251 -14.22 -16.33 12.85
N PHE A 252 -13.26 -15.54 12.34
CA PHE A 252 -12.72 -14.43 13.13
C PHE A 252 -13.80 -13.39 13.45
N GLY A 253 -14.68 -13.09 12.50
CA GLY A 253 -15.81 -12.17 12.67
C GLY A 253 -16.79 -12.65 13.71
N ILE A 254 -17.18 -13.93 13.65
CA ILE A 254 -18.03 -14.59 14.66
C ILE A 254 -17.37 -14.50 16.04
N LYS A 255 -16.08 -14.85 16.13
CA LYS A 255 -15.35 -14.88 17.40
C LYS A 255 -15.19 -13.50 18.02
N THR A 256 -14.91 -12.49 17.20
CA THR A 256 -14.50 -11.15 17.68
C THR A 256 -15.57 -10.06 17.54
N GLY A 257 -16.71 -10.40 16.96
CA GLY A 257 -17.89 -9.54 16.86
C GLY A 257 -17.79 -8.46 15.79
N PHE A 258 -17.14 -8.76 14.65
CA PHE A 258 -17.09 -7.83 13.50
C PHE A 258 -17.95 -8.24 12.31
N SER A 259 -18.67 -9.37 12.37
CA SER A 259 -19.51 -9.83 11.27
C SER A 259 -20.71 -8.90 11.08
N PRO A 260 -20.95 -8.30 9.90
CA PRO A 260 -22.13 -7.46 9.70
C PRO A 260 -23.40 -8.31 9.64
N VAL A 261 -24.45 -7.92 10.37
CA VAL A 261 -25.76 -8.59 10.32
C VAL A 261 -26.87 -7.54 10.21
N ARG A 262 -27.83 -7.74 9.29
CA ARG A 262 -28.93 -6.79 9.01
C ARG A 262 -28.45 -5.34 8.87
N ASN A 263 -27.76 -5.00 7.78
CA ASN A 263 -27.17 -3.68 7.54
C ASN A 263 -26.24 -3.21 8.69
N PHE A 264 -25.47 -4.11 9.30
CA PHE A 264 -24.66 -3.86 10.51
C PHE A 264 -25.47 -3.52 11.77
N ARG A 265 -26.80 -3.70 11.81
CA ARG A 265 -27.59 -3.51 13.04
C ARG A 265 -27.08 -4.43 14.15
N ASP A 266 -26.74 -5.67 13.79
CA ASP A 266 -26.12 -6.64 14.68
C ASP A 266 -24.72 -7.05 14.19
N ARG A 267 -23.99 -7.77 15.05
CA ARG A 267 -22.60 -8.18 14.87
C ARG A 267 -22.39 -9.69 14.94
N TRP A 268 -23.45 -10.45 15.11
CA TRP A 268 -23.41 -11.89 15.25
C TRP A 268 -24.76 -12.54 14.91
N HIS A 269 -24.71 -13.70 14.28
CA HIS A 269 -25.85 -14.59 14.06
C HIS A 269 -25.35 -16.04 14.05
N GLU A 270 -26.11 -16.97 14.61
CA GLU A 270 -25.69 -18.38 14.77
C GLU A 270 -25.37 -19.07 13.44
N ASP A 271 -26.17 -18.78 12.41
CA ASP A 271 -26.02 -19.36 11.07
C ASP A 271 -24.88 -18.78 10.24
N THR A 272 -24.17 -17.75 10.72
CA THR A 272 -23.04 -17.13 9.98
C THR A 272 -21.95 -18.17 9.67
N GLU A 273 -21.78 -19.18 10.53
CA GLU A 273 -20.81 -20.26 10.36
C GLU A 273 -21.02 -21.06 9.06
N LYS A 274 -22.26 -21.17 8.56
CA LYS A 274 -22.58 -21.86 7.30
C LYS A 274 -21.88 -21.25 6.08
N THR A 275 -21.45 -20.00 6.20
CA THR A 275 -20.75 -19.25 5.14
C THR A 275 -19.24 -19.13 5.39
N SER A 276 -18.71 -19.84 6.39
CA SER A 276 -17.26 -19.81 6.68
C SER A 276 -16.43 -20.45 5.58
N GLY A 277 -15.17 -20.02 5.47
CA GLY A 277 -14.24 -20.58 4.48
C GLY A 277 -14.06 -22.09 4.65
N GLU A 278 -14.07 -22.57 5.90
CA GLU A 278 -14.01 -23.98 6.23
C GLU A 278 -15.26 -24.75 5.80
N ALA A 279 -16.46 -24.24 6.12
CA ALA A 279 -17.72 -24.86 5.70
C ALA A 279 -17.84 -24.93 4.18
N MET A 280 -17.44 -23.86 3.48
CA MET A 280 -17.43 -23.83 2.01
C MET A 280 -16.35 -24.74 1.40
N ALA A 281 -15.19 -24.88 2.04
CA ALA A 281 -14.13 -25.79 1.59
C ALA A 281 -14.60 -27.26 1.63
N GLU A 282 -15.25 -27.65 2.73
CA GLU A 282 -15.86 -28.95 2.89
C GLU A 282 -16.99 -29.18 1.89
N LYS A 283 -17.93 -28.22 1.79
CA LYS A 283 -19.11 -28.33 0.92
C LYS A 283 -18.75 -28.44 -0.57
N TYR A 284 -17.77 -27.66 -1.04
CA TYR A 284 -17.50 -27.51 -2.48
C TYR A 284 -16.22 -28.18 -2.97
N GLY A 285 -15.44 -28.82 -2.09
CA GLY A 285 -14.15 -29.42 -2.44
C GLY A 285 -13.20 -28.40 -3.08
N THR A 286 -12.95 -27.30 -2.38
CA THR A 286 -12.27 -26.13 -2.96
C THR A 286 -10.83 -26.39 -3.36
N ARG A 287 -10.40 -25.75 -4.44
CA ARG A 287 -9.01 -25.74 -4.92
C ARG A 287 -8.55 -24.33 -5.28
N HIS A 288 -7.23 -24.13 -5.30
CA HIS A 288 -6.66 -22.82 -5.59
C HIS A 288 -7.01 -22.29 -6.99
N SER A 289 -7.31 -21.00 -7.02
CA SER A 289 -7.59 -20.15 -8.18
C SER A 289 -6.85 -18.83 -7.96
N ALA A 290 -5.52 -18.91 -7.94
CA ALA A 290 -4.66 -17.83 -7.46
C ALA A 290 -4.31 -16.80 -8.56
N CYS A 291 -3.92 -15.60 -8.13
CA CYS A 291 -3.29 -14.63 -9.02
C CYS A 291 -1.94 -15.15 -9.54
N ARG A 292 -1.46 -14.59 -10.65
CA ARG A 292 -0.14 -14.94 -11.19
C ARG A 292 0.98 -14.59 -10.21
N HIS A 293 2.02 -15.43 -10.17
CA HIS A 293 3.17 -15.30 -9.27
C HIS A 293 2.79 -15.19 -7.77
N CYS A 294 1.62 -15.70 -7.35
CA CYS A 294 1.14 -15.56 -5.97
C CYS A 294 1.76 -16.59 -5.03
N SER A 295 2.22 -16.14 -3.85
CA SER A 295 2.68 -17.03 -2.76
C SER A 295 1.68 -17.14 -1.59
N VAL A 296 0.60 -16.36 -1.63
CA VAL A 296 -0.49 -16.43 -0.64
C VAL A 296 -1.49 -17.52 -1.02
N LEU A 297 -1.91 -17.57 -2.29
CA LEU A 297 -2.91 -18.51 -2.83
C LEU A 297 -4.31 -18.35 -2.17
N CYS A 298 -4.75 -17.09 -1.97
CA CYS A 298 -6.03 -16.78 -1.33
C CYS A 298 -7.28 -16.99 -2.19
N GLY A 299 -7.15 -17.11 -3.51
CA GLY A 299 -8.30 -17.28 -4.40
C GLY A 299 -8.65 -18.76 -4.52
N HIS A 300 -9.94 -19.09 -4.43
CA HIS A 300 -10.44 -20.47 -4.44
C HIS A 300 -11.58 -20.62 -5.43
N LYS A 301 -11.75 -21.85 -5.94
CA LYS A 301 -12.91 -22.26 -6.75
C LYS A 301 -13.36 -23.65 -6.29
N GLY A 302 -14.66 -23.91 -6.38
CA GLY A 302 -15.28 -25.16 -5.92
C GLY A 302 -16.40 -25.61 -6.86
N ARG A 303 -16.86 -26.85 -6.68
CA ARG A 303 -18.00 -27.39 -7.42
C ARG A 303 -19.27 -27.15 -6.62
N TYR A 304 -20.22 -26.41 -7.20
CA TYR A 304 -21.51 -26.10 -6.59
C TYR A 304 -22.52 -27.24 -6.83
N PRO A 305 -23.66 -27.27 -6.10
CA PRO A 305 -24.64 -28.36 -6.22
C PRO A 305 -25.23 -28.54 -7.62
N ASP A 306 -25.30 -27.47 -8.41
CA ASP A 306 -25.72 -27.50 -9.82
C ASP A 306 -24.66 -28.10 -10.78
N GLY A 307 -23.56 -28.64 -10.21
CA GLY A 307 -22.46 -29.27 -10.93
C GLY A 307 -21.45 -28.29 -11.51
N LYS A 308 -21.70 -26.98 -11.52
CA LYS A 308 -20.78 -26.00 -12.11
C LYS A 308 -19.60 -25.69 -11.19
N MET A 309 -18.45 -25.48 -11.81
CA MET A 309 -17.26 -24.98 -11.13
C MET A 309 -17.33 -23.45 -11.07
N ARG A 310 -17.42 -22.86 -9.89
CA ARG A 310 -17.40 -21.39 -9.70
C ARG A 310 -16.29 -20.94 -8.79
N GLN A 311 -15.92 -19.66 -8.90
CA GLN A 311 -15.09 -19.02 -7.89
C GLN A 311 -15.83 -19.02 -6.55
N ILE A 312 -15.09 -19.25 -5.47
CA ILE A 312 -15.59 -18.99 -4.12
C ILE A 312 -15.54 -17.47 -3.92
N PRO A 313 -16.67 -16.81 -3.62
CA PRO A 313 -16.69 -15.37 -3.38
C PRO A 313 -15.73 -14.98 -2.26
N GLU A 314 -15.14 -13.80 -2.37
CA GLU A 314 -14.28 -13.24 -1.32
C GLU A 314 -15.10 -12.87 -0.08
N TYR A 315 -14.43 -12.75 1.08
CA TYR A 315 -15.05 -12.45 2.39
C TYR A 315 -16.04 -11.30 2.35
N GLU A 316 -15.71 -10.27 1.59
CA GLU A 316 -16.53 -9.08 1.44
C GLU A 316 -17.89 -9.39 0.82
N THR A 317 -17.92 -10.17 -0.27
CA THR A 317 -19.15 -10.60 -0.90
C THR A 317 -19.94 -11.51 0.04
N ILE A 318 -19.27 -12.43 0.73
CA ILE A 318 -19.90 -13.32 1.72
C ILE A 318 -20.53 -12.54 2.87
N GLY A 319 -19.85 -11.54 3.42
CA GLY A 319 -20.41 -10.73 4.50
C GLY A 319 -21.57 -9.85 4.03
N MET A 320 -21.41 -9.18 2.88
CA MET A 320 -22.38 -8.18 2.41
C MET A 320 -23.66 -8.79 1.79
N PHE A 321 -23.56 -9.94 1.13
CA PHE A 321 -24.70 -10.70 0.60
C PHE A 321 -25.06 -11.95 1.42
N GLY A 322 -24.37 -12.15 2.54
CA GLY A 322 -24.69 -13.17 3.52
C GLY A 322 -25.43 -12.55 4.69
N SER A 323 -24.81 -12.61 5.87
CA SER A 323 -25.43 -12.19 7.13
C SER A 323 -25.92 -10.75 7.14
N ASN A 324 -25.28 -9.84 6.37
CA ASN A 324 -25.70 -8.44 6.30
C ASN A 324 -27.10 -8.24 5.69
N ILE A 325 -27.58 -9.19 4.87
CA ILE A 325 -28.95 -9.22 4.34
C ILE A 325 -29.78 -10.40 4.88
N GLU A 326 -29.27 -11.09 5.91
CA GLU A 326 -29.81 -12.32 6.50
C GLU A 326 -29.87 -13.54 5.57
N ASN A 327 -28.96 -13.62 4.64
CA ASN A 327 -28.75 -14.82 3.84
C ASN A 327 -27.63 -15.68 4.43
N PHE A 328 -27.91 -16.95 4.70
CA PHE A 328 -26.91 -17.91 5.17
C PHE A 328 -26.71 -19.07 4.20
N ASP A 329 -27.18 -18.91 2.95
CA ASP A 329 -27.03 -19.87 1.88
C ASP A 329 -25.84 -19.49 0.97
N PRO A 330 -24.68 -20.17 1.11
CA PRO A 330 -23.52 -19.89 0.27
C PRO A 330 -23.71 -20.25 -1.21
N ASP A 331 -24.70 -21.08 -1.57
CA ASP A 331 -24.97 -21.43 -2.97
C ASP A 331 -25.51 -20.21 -3.73
N LYS A 332 -26.47 -19.53 -3.12
CA LYS A 332 -27.05 -18.28 -3.66
C LYS A 332 -26.01 -17.18 -3.79
N ILE A 333 -25.15 -17.01 -2.78
CA ILE A 333 -24.07 -16.00 -2.84
C ILE A 333 -23.09 -16.30 -3.98
N GLY A 334 -22.79 -17.58 -4.22
CA GLY A 334 -21.97 -18.01 -5.35
C GLY A 334 -22.57 -17.62 -6.71
N VAL A 335 -23.89 -17.77 -6.87
CA VAL A 335 -24.63 -17.36 -8.09
C VAL A 335 -24.63 -15.85 -8.24
N TRP A 336 -25.00 -15.09 -7.20
CA TRP A 336 -25.02 -13.63 -7.26
C TRP A 336 -23.64 -13.02 -7.51
N ASN A 337 -22.58 -13.64 -6.99
CA ASN A 337 -21.22 -13.23 -7.28
C ASN A 337 -20.88 -13.42 -8.77
N GLU A 338 -21.27 -14.52 -9.40
CA GLU A 338 -21.11 -14.74 -10.84
C GLU A 338 -21.91 -13.71 -11.65
N GLU A 339 -23.17 -13.46 -11.27
CA GLU A 339 -24.03 -12.46 -11.92
C GLU A 339 -23.45 -11.03 -11.81
N MET A 340 -23.05 -10.60 -10.61
CA MET A 340 -22.42 -9.29 -10.42
C MET A 340 -21.10 -9.14 -11.19
N ASN A 341 -20.34 -10.23 -11.34
CA ASN A 341 -19.12 -10.24 -12.15
C ASN A 341 -19.45 -10.03 -13.63
N GLU A 342 -20.47 -10.70 -14.17
CA GLU A 342 -20.91 -10.46 -15.56
C GLU A 342 -21.46 -9.05 -15.76
N LEU A 343 -22.28 -8.57 -14.81
CA LEU A 343 -22.88 -7.24 -14.88
C LEU A 343 -21.85 -6.12 -14.70
N GLY A 344 -20.75 -6.39 -13.99
CA GLY A 344 -19.70 -5.41 -13.69
C GLY A 344 -19.99 -4.55 -12.46
N LEU A 345 -20.50 -5.14 -11.38
CA LEU A 345 -20.90 -4.44 -10.14
C LEU A 345 -19.90 -4.64 -8.98
N ASP A 346 -19.62 -3.59 -8.20
CA ASP A 346 -18.95 -3.73 -6.88
C ASP A 346 -19.87 -4.48 -5.91
N THR A 347 -19.44 -5.67 -5.47
CA THR A 347 -20.24 -6.50 -4.56
C THR A 347 -20.42 -5.86 -3.19
N ILE A 348 -19.49 -5.02 -2.73
CA ILE A 348 -19.62 -4.36 -1.42
C ILE A 348 -20.67 -3.27 -1.49
N SER A 349 -20.56 -2.38 -2.49
CA SER A 349 -21.48 -1.26 -2.65
C SER A 349 -22.88 -1.70 -3.07
N ALA A 350 -23.02 -2.73 -3.91
CA ALA A 350 -24.31 -3.33 -4.21
C ALA A 350 -24.97 -3.90 -2.93
N GLY A 351 -24.25 -4.73 -2.16
CA GLY A 351 -24.78 -5.32 -0.93
C GLY A 351 -25.11 -4.29 0.15
N GLY A 352 -24.26 -3.26 0.33
CA GLY A 352 -24.52 -2.17 1.28
C GLY A 352 -25.70 -1.30 0.89
N THR A 353 -25.86 -1.00 -0.40
CA THR A 353 -27.00 -0.21 -0.92
C THR A 353 -28.31 -0.97 -0.80
N MET A 354 -28.31 -2.26 -1.12
CA MET A 354 -29.47 -3.13 -0.97
C MET A 354 -29.85 -3.30 0.51
N ALA A 355 -28.88 -3.47 1.41
CA ALA A 355 -29.13 -3.57 2.85
C ALA A 355 -29.73 -2.27 3.43
N TRP A 356 -29.27 -1.10 2.98
CA TRP A 356 -29.90 0.18 3.31
C TRP A 356 -31.36 0.23 2.80
N ALA A 357 -31.61 -0.21 1.57
CA ALA A 357 -32.97 -0.20 1.00
C ALA A 357 -33.93 -1.15 1.74
N MET A 358 -33.46 -2.31 2.19
CA MET A 358 -34.21 -3.23 3.04
C MET A 358 -34.60 -2.56 4.37
N GLU A 359 -33.66 -1.89 5.02
CA GLU A 359 -33.92 -1.21 6.29
C GLU A 359 -34.80 0.03 6.14
N ALA A 360 -34.62 0.81 5.07
CA ALA A 360 -35.48 1.94 4.75
C ALA A 360 -36.94 1.48 4.51
N ALA A 361 -37.12 0.31 3.90
CA ALA A 361 -38.44 -0.29 3.73
C ALA A 361 -39.05 -0.80 5.05
N GLU A 362 -38.29 -1.48 5.91
CA GLU A 362 -38.75 -1.86 7.26
C GLU A 362 -39.23 -0.64 8.06
N LYS A 363 -38.54 0.50 7.90
CA LYS A 363 -38.85 1.76 8.59
C LYS A 363 -39.93 2.62 7.90
N GLY A 364 -40.49 2.16 6.78
CA GLY A 364 -41.50 2.92 6.01
C GLY A 364 -40.97 4.21 5.35
N ILE A 365 -39.65 4.37 5.21
CA ILE A 365 -39.00 5.54 4.60
C ILE A 365 -39.09 5.49 3.07
N ARG A 366 -38.96 4.29 2.49
CA ARG A 366 -39.03 4.06 1.04
C ARG A 366 -39.61 2.67 0.77
N SER A 367 -40.50 2.55 -0.21
CA SER A 367 -40.95 1.24 -0.69
C SER A 367 -39.80 0.51 -1.40
N SER A 368 -39.65 -0.79 -1.14
CA SER A 368 -38.66 -1.64 -1.79
C SER A 368 -39.24 -3.04 -1.98
N GLN A 369 -38.87 -3.72 -3.06
CA GLN A 369 -39.14 -5.17 -3.17
C GLN A 369 -38.17 -5.97 -2.28
N LEU A 370 -37.04 -5.39 -1.88
CA LEU A 370 -36.04 -6.02 -1.02
C LEU A 370 -36.47 -6.05 0.44
N GLN A 371 -36.27 -7.19 1.10
CA GLN A 371 -36.53 -7.38 2.53
C GLN A 371 -35.43 -8.27 3.12
N PHE A 372 -35.05 -8.04 4.38
CA PHE A 372 -34.13 -8.94 5.06
C PHE A 372 -34.69 -10.36 5.13
N GLY A 373 -33.86 -11.37 4.82
CA GLY A 373 -34.27 -12.78 4.80
C GLY A 373 -35.04 -13.21 3.55
N ARG A 374 -35.45 -12.28 2.68
CA ARG A 374 -36.08 -12.57 1.39
C ARG A 374 -35.03 -12.55 0.27
N HIS A 375 -34.84 -13.69 -0.38
CA HIS A 375 -33.71 -13.90 -1.30
C HIS A 375 -34.10 -14.29 -2.74
N ASP A 376 -35.39 -14.49 -3.03
CA ASP A 376 -35.91 -14.92 -4.34
C ASP A 376 -35.78 -13.84 -5.42
N ASN A 377 -35.73 -12.57 -5.04
CA ASN A 377 -35.72 -11.43 -5.96
C ASN A 377 -34.34 -10.78 -6.18
N ILE A 378 -33.30 -11.19 -5.44
CA ILE A 378 -31.98 -10.55 -5.44
C ILE A 378 -31.37 -10.49 -6.85
N SER A 379 -31.38 -11.59 -7.60
CA SER A 379 -30.85 -11.64 -8.98
C SER A 379 -31.56 -10.67 -9.93
N SER A 380 -32.90 -10.54 -9.80
CA SER A 380 -33.66 -9.59 -10.62
C SER A 380 -33.26 -8.15 -10.29
N VAL A 381 -33.12 -7.82 -9.01
CA VAL A 381 -32.75 -6.47 -8.57
C VAL A 381 -31.33 -6.11 -9.00
N LEU A 382 -30.38 -7.05 -8.92
CA LEU A 382 -29.01 -6.84 -9.41
C LEU A 382 -28.98 -6.51 -10.91
N LYS A 383 -29.80 -7.21 -11.70
CA LYS A 383 -29.96 -6.91 -13.13
C LYS A 383 -30.59 -5.53 -13.33
N ASP A 384 -31.64 -5.21 -12.59
CA ASP A 384 -32.29 -3.91 -12.65
C ASP A 384 -31.36 -2.76 -12.25
N ILE A 385 -30.46 -2.96 -11.29
CA ILE A 385 -29.39 -2.01 -10.96
C ILE A 385 -28.48 -1.80 -12.17
N ALA A 386 -27.95 -2.88 -12.74
CA ALA A 386 -26.99 -2.82 -13.84
C ALA A 386 -27.56 -2.14 -15.10
N TYR A 387 -28.86 -2.30 -15.35
CA TYR A 387 -29.56 -1.69 -16.49
C TYR A 387 -30.36 -0.43 -16.10
N ARG A 388 -30.25 0.05 -14.86
CA ARG A 388 -31.01 1.18 -14.29
C ARG A 388 -32.51 1.12 -14.61
N LYS A 389 -33.17 0.00 -14.27
CA LYS A 389 -34.62 -0.23 -14.44
C LYS A 389 -35.35 -0.23 -13.10
N GLY A 390 -36.60 0.23 -13.08
CA GLY A 390 -37.44 0.20 -11.86
C GLY A 390 -36.74 0.83 -10.66
N GLU A 391 -36.79 0.17 -9.49
CA GLU A 391 -36.05 0.63 -8.31
C GLU A 391 -34.52 0.58 -8.48
N GLY A 392 -34.02 -0.28 -9.38
CA GLY A 392 -32.61 -0.43 -9.70
C GLY A 392 -31.98 0.85 -10.24
N ALA A 393 -32.76 1.70 -10.91
CA ALA A 393 -32.32 3.00 -11.41
C ALA A 393 -31.78 3.90 -10.29
N GLU A 394 -32.43 3.89 -9.12
CA GLU A 394 -32.01 4.68 -7.96
C GLU A 394 -30.98 3.92 -7.12
N LEU A 395 -31.14 2.60 -6.97
CA LEU A 395 -30.16 1.77 -6.27
C LEU A 395 -28.76 1.90 -6.90
N ALA A 396 -28.68 2.09 -8.22
CA ALA A 396 -27.44 2.34 -8.96
C ALA A 396 -26.64 3.58 -8.53
N ASP A 397 -27.24 4.48 -7.73
CA ASP A 397 -26.60 5.71 -7.25
C ASP A 397 -25.94 5.57 -5.86
N GLY A 398 -26.15 4.44 -5.18
CA GLY A 398 -25.51 4.11 -3.91
C GLY A 398 -26.22 4.66 -2.68
N SER A 399 -25.90 4.09 -1.52
CA SER A 399 -26.60 4.34 -0.26
C SER A 399 -26.58 5.80 0.17
N LYS A 400 -25.46 6.52 -0.05
CA LYS A 400 -25.35 7.95 0.31
C LYS A 400 -26.42 8.79 -0.39
N LYS A 401 -26.46 8.76 -1.72
CA LYS A 401 -27.40 9.57 -2.52
C LYS A 401 -28.85 9.22 -2.21
N LEU A 402 -29.14 7.94 -2.03
CA LEU A 402 -30.48 7.49 -1.65
C LEU A 402 -30.89 7.98 -0.26
N SER A 403 -30.00 7.88 0.73
CA SER A 403 -30.29 8.33 2.09
C SER A 403 -30.42 9.86 2.20
N GLU A 404 -29.66 10.62 1.41
CA GLU A 404 -29.83 12.07 1.30
C GLU A 404 -31.17 12.45 0.67
N LYS A 405 -31.66 11.63 -0.28
CA LYS A 405 -32.94 11.86 -0.97
C LYS A 405 -34.16 11.48 -0.12
N TYR A 406 -34.13 10.32 0.54
CA TYR A 406 -35.29 9.74 1.21
C TYR A 406 -35.25 9.87 2.75
N GLY A 407 -34.07 10.12 3.33
CA GLY A 407 -33.82 10.01 4.77
C GLY A 407 -33.08 8.72 5.13
N GLY A 408 -32.83 8.50 6.43
CA GLY A 408 -32.09 7.32 6.89
C GLY A 408 -30.56 7.42 6.77
N THR A 409 -30.02 8.65 6.84
CA THR A 409 -28.58 8.92 6.82
C THR A 409 -27.85 8.38 8.05
N ASP A 410 -28.55 8.14 9.16
CA ASP A 410 -28.06 7.56 10.40
C ASP A 410 -27.68 6.06 10.25
N PHE A 411 -28.37 5.35 9.35
CA PHE A 411 -28.11 3.93 9.04
C PHE A 411 -27.64 3.69 7.58
N ALA A 412 -27.26 4.74 6.86
CA ALA A 412 -26.57 4.61 5.57
C ALA A 412 -25.09 4.30 5.80
N ILE A 413 -24.71 3.03 5.60
CA ILE A 413 -23.38 2.53 6.02
C ILE A 413 -22.30 2.84 4.98
N HIS A 414 -21.91 4.11 4.91
CA HIS A 414 -20.86 4.60 4.02
C HIS A 414 -19.91 5.60 4.70
N VAL A 415 -18.73 5.83 4.11
CA VAL A 415 -17.88 6.99 4.42
C VAL A 415 -17.48 7.66 3.10
N LYS A 416 -17.74 8.98 2.98
CA LYS A 416 -17.55 9.77 1.75
C LYS A 416 -18.30 9.24 0.53
N GLY A 417 -19.37 8.48 0.73
CA GLY A 417 -20.17 7.87 -0.33
C GLY A 417 -19.80 6.43 -0.69
N ILE A 418 -18.66 5.92 -0.23
CA ILE A 418 -18.31 4.50 -0.40
C ILE A 418 -18.87 3.67 0.75
N GLU A 419 -19.67 2.65 0.43
CA GLU A 419 -20.19 1.68 1.39
C GLU A 419 -19.05 0.98 2.15
N VAL A 420 -19.25 0.75 3.44
CA VAL A 420 -18.24 0.09 4.28
C VAL A 420 -18.19 -1.41 3.96
N ALA A 421 -16.98 -1.95 3.98
CA ALA A 421 -16.70 -3.38 3.86
C ALA A 421 -17.22 -4.19 5.06
N ALA A 422 -17.22 -5.52 4.96
CA ALA A 422 -17.79 -6.47 5.91
C ALA A 422 -17.02 -6.58 7.25
N TYR A 423 -16.51 -5.47 7.79
CA TYR A 423 -15.89 -5.41 9.11
C TYR A 423 -16.58 -4.33 9.92
N ASP A 424 -17.34 -4.73 10.94
CA ASP A 424 -17.94 -3.79 11.87
C ASP A 424 -16.86 -3.13 12.76
N PRO A 425 -16.66 -1.81 12.66
CA PRO A 425 -15.60 -1.12 13.39
C PRO A 425 -15.86 -1.01 14.89
N ARG A 426 -17.07 -1.32 15.40
CA ARG A 426 -17.36 -1.37 16.84
C ARG A 426 -16.58 -2.49 17.54
N ALA A 427 -16.03 -3.45 16.80
CA ALA A 427 -15.08 -4.43 17.32
C ALA A 427 -13.61 -4.00 17.17
N SER A 428 -13.29 -2.93 16.44
CA SER A 428 -11.91 -2.59 16.06
C SER A 428 -11.78 -1.07 15.88
N TRP A 429 -11.50 -0.34 16.96
CA TRP A 429 -11.58 1.13 16.95
C TRP A 429 -10.56 1.80 16.04
N GLY A 430 -9.35 1.23 15.90
CA GLY A 430 -8.37 1.76 14.95
C GLY A 430 -8.77 1.52 13.50
N HIS A 431 -9.49 0.42 13.23
CA HIS A 431 -10.09 0.16 11.91
C HIS A 431 -11.22 1.15 11.62
N GLY A 432 -12.04 1.48 12.62
CA GLY A 432 -13.03 2.56 12.54
C GLY A 432 -12.42 3.91 12.20
N LEU A 433 -11.34 4.32 12.88
CA LEU A 433 -10.59 5.52 12.49
C LEU A 433 -10.09 5.41 11.04
N GLY A 434 -9.57 4.24 10.64
CA GLY A 434 -9.11 3.98 9.28
C GLY A 434 -10.19 4.20 8.23
N TYR A 435 -11.42 3.71 8.46
CA TYR A 435 -12.54 3.99 7.57
C TYR A 435 -12.85 5.48 7.47
N ALA A 436 -12.91 6.17 8.62
CA ALA A 436 -13.28 7.58 8.68
C ALA A 436 -12.36 8.46 7.84
N VAL A 437 -11.04 8.27 7.95
CA VAL A 437 -10.05 9.21 7.40
C VAL A 437 -9.47 8.80 6.04
N HIS A 438 -9.75 7.59 5.55
CA HIS A 438 -9.15 7.11 4.32
C HIS A 438 -9.57 7.95 3.10
N ASN A 439 -8.59 8.28 2.24
CA ASN A 439 -8.75 9.23 1.14
C ASN A 439 -9.92 8.92 0.20
N LYS A 440 -10.14 7.64 -0.14
CA LYS A 440 -11.20 7.27 -1.09
C LYS A 440 -12.56 7.02 -0.44
N GLY A 441 -12.68 7.08 0.89
CA GLY A 441 -13.89 6.69 1.63
C GLY A 441 -13.78 5.34 2.34
N GLY A 442 -14.94 4.75 2.68
CA GLY A 442 -15.15 3.59 3.56
C GLY A 442 -14.52 2.27 3.10
N CYS A 443 -13.19 2.22 3.00
CA CYS A 443 -12.45 1.07 2.47
C CYS A 443 -11.50 0.49 3.51
N HIS A 444 -11.58 -0.83 3.71
CA HIS A 444 -10.78 -1.55 4.70
C HIS A 444 -9.30 -1.61 4.29
N LEU A 445 -9.00 -1.58 3.00
CA LEU A 445 -7.64 -1.61 2.44
C LEU A 445 -6.92 -0.26 2.48
N GLY A 446 -7.43 0.72 3.24
CA GLY A 446 -6.71 1.96 3.49
C GLY A 446 -5.58 1.81 4.52
N SER A 447 -5.87 1.13 5.62
CA SER A 447 -4.92 0.85 6.69
C SER A 447 -5.01 -0.58 7.24
N TYR A 448 -6.19 -1.22 7.11
CA TYR A 448 -6.49 -2.59 7.51
C TYR A 448 -6.03 -2.93 8.95
N LEU A 449 -6.29 -2.01 9.89
CA LEU A 449 -5.87 -2.19 11.29
C LEU A 449 -6.54 -3.38 11.98
N ILE A 450 -7.68 -3.84 11.48
CA ILE A 450 -8.32 -5.05 12.00
C ILE A 450 -7.39 -6.28 12.00
N SER A 451 -6.41 -6.32 11.09
CA SER A 451 -5.35 -7.34 11.11
C SER A 451 -4.53 -7.31 12.39
N LEU A 452 -4.04 -6.14 12.81
CA LEU A 452 -3.24 -6.01 14.02
C LEU A 452 -4.10 -6.17 15.28
N GLU A 453 -5.34 -5.70 15.23
CA GLU A 453 -6.24 -5.66 16.38
C GLU A 453 -6.90 -7.01 16.68
N GLN A 454 -7.56 -7.61 15.68
CA GLN A 454 -8.40 -8.79 15.87
C GLN A 454 -7.79 -10.06 15.30
N LEU A 455 -7.23 -10.01 14.08
CA LEU A 455 -6.74 -11.23 13.42
C LEU A 455 -5.44 -11.76 14.05
N MET A 456 -4.49 -10.87 14.35
CA MET A 456 -3.19 -11.22 14.94
C MET A 456 -3.18 -11.09 16.46
N GLY A 457 -3.97 -10.16 17.00
CA GLY A 457 -4.00 -9.82 18.43
C GLY A 457 -2.70 -9.18 18.92
N TYR A 458 -2.09 -8.32 18.09
CA TYR A 458 -0.85 -7.58 18.40
C TYR A 458 -1.12 -6.20 18.99
N MET A 459 -2.37 -5.74 18.91
CA MET A 459 -2.83 -4.47 19.45
C MET A 459 -4.20 -4.65 20.10
N PRO A 460 -4.47 -4.07 21.29
CA PRO A 460 -5.79 -4.15 21.90
C PRO A 460 -6.86 -3.44 21.04
N PRO A 461 -8.02 -4.05 20.72
CA PRO A 461 -9.01 -3.46 19.82
C PRO A 461 -9.75 -2.24 20.39
N HIS A 462 -10.00 -2.21 21.70
CA HIS A 462 -10.86 -1.23 22.37
C HIS A 462 -10.07 -0.20 23.19
N THR A 463 -9.17 0.55 22.54
CA THR A 463 -8.47 1.69 23.13
C THR A 463 -8.21 2.77 22.08
N THR A 464 -8.19 4.03 22.50
CA THR A 464 -7.82 5.16 21.61
C THR A 464 -6.31 5.40 21.56
N MET A 465 -5.56 4.83 22.51
CA MET A 465 -4.11 5.03 22.60
C MET A 465 -3.39 4.38 21.41
N GLY A 466 -2.41 5.08 20.85
CA GLY A 466 -1.59 4.59 19.72
C GLY A 466 -2.31 4.51 18.37
N LYS A 467 -3.64 4.34 18.32
CA LYS A 467 -4.43 4.08 17.09
C LYS A 467 -4.13 5.02 15.95
N ALA A 468 -4.21 6.33 16.19
CA ALA A 468 -3.95 7.34 15.16
C ALA A 468 -2.52 7.26 14.58
N HIS A 469 -1.52 6.87 15.37
CA HIS A 469 -0.15 6.69 14.84
C HIS A 469 -0.08 5.49 13.90
N TRP A 470 -0.77 4.40 14.22
CA TRP A 470 -0.81 3.21 13.39
C TRP A 470 -1.64 3.40 12.13
N VAL A 471 -2.76 4.11 12.20
CA VAL A 471 -3.53 4.46 11.00
C VAL A 471 -2.67 5.29 10.04
N VAL A 472 -2.03 6.37 10.52
CA VAL A 472 -1.11 7.19 9.69
C VAL A 472 -0.02 6.32 9.05
N PHE A 473 0.66 5.50 9.86
CA PHE A 473 1.73 4.64 9.38
C PHE A 473 1.26 3.62 8.33
N MET A 474 0.13 2.97 8.56
CA MET A 474 -0.39 1.94 7.66
C MET A 474 -0.96 2.53 6.38
N GLU A 475 -1.60 3.70 6.42
CA GLU A 475 -2.00 4.42 5.21
C GLU A 475 -0.81 4.81 4.33
N ASP A 476 0.27 5.28 4.95
CA ASP A 476 1.51 5.59 4.24
C ASP A 476 2.12 4.32 3.65
N MET A 477 2.22 3.25 4.44
CA MET A 477 2.71 1.94 3.99
C MET A 477 1.91 1.42 2.80
N PHE A 478 0.58 1.42 2.89
CA PHE A 478 -0.30 0.85 1.87
C PHE A 478 -0.33 1.71 0.62
N SER A 479 -0.23 3.05 0.76
CA SER A 479 -0.05 3.94 -0.40
C SER A 479 1.25 3.63 -1.15
N ALA A 480 2.33 3.34 -0.44
CA ALA A 480 3.59 2.91 -1.05
C ALA A 480 3.49 1.51 -1.70
N VAL A 481 2.84 0.55 -1.03
CA VAL A 481 2.65 -0.82 -1.56
C VAL A 481 1.78 -0.83 -2.82
N ASN A 482 0.68 -0.08 -2.84
CA ASN A 482 -0.17 0.09 -4.02
C ASN A 482 0.56 0.85 -5.15
N SER A 483 1.66 1.55 -4.85
CA SER A 483 2.51 2.15 -5.89
C SER A 483 3.56 1.18 -6.45
N LEU A 484 3.90 0.11 -5.72
CA LEU A 484 4.66 -1.03 -6.25
C LEU A 484 3.78 -2.04 -7.00
N GLN A 485 2.49 -2.12 -6.65
CA GLN A 485 1.53 -3.18 -7.00
C GLN A 485 1.96 -4.57 -6.54
N VAL A 486 2.36 -4.67 -5.28
CA VAL A 486 2.47 -5.96 -4.58
C VAL A 486 1.21 -6.17 -3.75
N CYS A 487 0.70 -7.41 -3.69
CA CYS A 487 -0.52 -7.73 -2.94
C CYS A 487 -0.39 -7.36 -1.45
N LEU A 488 -1.39 -6.64 -0.93
CA LEU A 488 -1.47 -6.22 0.47
C LEU A 488 -1.44 -7.39 1.47
N PHE A 489 -1.92 -8.59 1.08
CA PHE A 489 -1.86 -9.77 1.95
C PHE A 489 -0.43 -10.24 2.25
N SER A 490 0.56 -9.85 1.45
CA SER A 490 1.96 -10.14 1.75
C SER A 490 2.55 -9.24 2.84
N VAL A 491 1.95 -8.06 3.09
CA VAL A 491 2.55 -7.00 3.92
C VAL A 491 2.69 -7.44 5.37
N PHE A 492 1.67 -8.07 5.97
CA PHE A 492 1.77 -8.55 7.35
C PHE A 492 2.81 -9.66 7.49
N GLY A 493 2.85 -10.61 6.55
CA GLY A 493 3.93 -11.60 6.52
C GLY A 493 5.31 -10.95 6.46
N ILE A 494 5.49 -9.94 5.62
CA ILE A 494 6.75 -9.19 5.53
C ILE A 494 7.08 -8.47 6.84
N MET A 495 6.09 -7.79 7.45
CA MET A 495 6.27 -6.94 8.62
C MET A 495 6.50 -7.72 9.92
N THR A 496 5.84 -8.86 10.10
CA THR A 496 5.70 -9.50 11.41
C THR A 496 6.43 -10.83 11.55
N GLU A 497 6.88 -11.43 10.45
CA GLU A 497 7.72 -12.63 10.48
C GLU A 497 9.23 -12.45 10.76
N PRO A 498 9.81 -11.24 10.75
CA PRO A 498 11.13 -11.02 11.32
C PRO A 498 11.21 -11.52 12.76
N VAL A 499 12.42 -11.88 13.20
CA VAL A 499 12.65 -12.59 14.48
C VAL A 499 12.03 -11.84 15.68
N ILE A 500 12.20 -10.52 15.75
CA ILE A 500 11.73 -9.73 16.88
C ILE A 500 10.19 -9.79 17.02
N PRO A 501 9.38 -9.35 16.04
CA PRO A 501 7.92 -9.37 16.16
C PRO A 501 7.36 -10.78 16.27
N LYS A 502 7.99 -11.77 15.64
CA LYS A 502 7.52 -13.17 15.66
C LYS A 502 7.58 -13.81 17.04
N TYR A 503 8.67 -13.57 17.78
CA TYR A 503 8.92 -14.26 19.05
C TYR A 503 8.65 -13.39 20.28
N LEU A 504 8.32 -12.10 20.11
CA LEU A 504 7.94 -11.25 21.22
C LEU A 504 6.54 -11.68 21.77
N PRO A 505 6.37 -11.84 23.09
CA PRO A 505 5.07 -12.20 23.65
C PRO A 505 3.99 -11.19 23.28
N LYS A 506 2.78 -11.68 22.94
CA LYS A 506 1.66 -10.82 22.48
C LYS A 506 1.30 -9.72 23.48
N PHE A 507 1.38 -9.98 24.79
CA PHE A 507 1.09 -8.95 25.80
C PHE A 507 2.09 -7.78 25.74
N VAL A 508 3.37 -8.04 25.42
CA VAL A 508 4.39 -7.00 25.23
C VAL A 508 4.11 -6.21 23.97
N LEU A 509 3.76 -6.88 22.87
CA LEU A 509 3.34 -6.21 21.62
C LEU A 509 2.10 -5.34 21.86
N ASN A 510 1.11 -5.83 22.60
CA ASN A 510 -0.10 -5.09 22.94
C ASN A 510 0.21 -3.79 23.69
N ILE A 511 1.12 -3.82 24.65
CA ILE A 511 1.55 -2.63 25.40
C ILE A 511 2.38 -1.71 24.51
N ALA A 512 3.38 -2.25 23.80
CA ALA A 512 4.29 -1.47 22.99
C ALA A 512 3.58 -0.74 21.85
N THR A 513 2.60 -1.38 21.20
CA THR A 513 1.84 -0.81 20.08
C THR A 513 1.02 0.42 20.49
N ILE A 514 0.53 0.48 21.73
CA ILE A 514 -0.30 1.60 22.20
C ILE A 514 0.50 2.66 22.97
N ALA A 515 1.47 2.25 23.78
CA ALA A 515 2.26 3.14 24.63
C ALA A 515 3.44 3.78 23.87
N MET A 516 4.08 3.01 22.99
CA MET A 516 5.29 3.43 22.25
C MET A 516 5.18 3.05 20.77
N PRO A 517 4.17 3.55 20.03
CA PRO A 517 3.87 3.10 18.66
C PRO A 517 5.08 3.17 17.72
N LYS A 518 5.87 4.25 17.79
CA LYS A 518 7.09 4.39 16.98
C LYS A 518 8.14 3.32 17.28
N VAL A 519 8.30 2.94 18.54
CA VAL A 519 9.22 1.87 18.95
C VAL A 519 8.71 0.54 18.44
N ALA A 520 7.42 0.25 18.63
CA ALA A 520 6.81 -0.97 18.11
C ALA A 520 6.97 -1.10 16.58
N MET A 521 6.81 0.00 15.82
CA MET A 521 7.09 0.03 14.39
C MET A 521 8.57 -0.25 14.08
N MET A 522 9.51 0.26 14.87
CA MET A 522 10.95 -0.04 14.68
C MET A 522 11.29 -1.51 14.89
N LEU A 523 10.52 -2.23 15.73
CA LEU A 523 10.68 -3.68 15.93
C LEU A 523 10.26 -4.49 14.70
N MET A 524 9.37 -3.94 13.85
CA MET A 524 8.93 -4.56 12.60
C MET A 524 9.90 -4.27 11.43
N ASP A 525 9.80 -5.04 10.35
CA ASP A 525 10.64 -4.87 9.15
C ASP A 525 9.82 -4.87 7.86
N TRP A 526 10.04 -3.87 7.01
CA TRP A 526 9.48 -3.80 5.66
C TRP A 526 10.56 -3.50 4.62
N SER A 527 11.83 -3.78 4.98
CA SER A 527 12.97 -3.64 4.07
C SER A 527 12.76 -4.39 2.75
N ILE A 528 12.09 -5.54 2.76
CA ILE A 528 11.75 -6.34 1.58
C ILE A 528 11.04 -5.49 0.51
N LEU A 529 10.09 -4.63 0.90
CA LEU A 529 9.35 -3.79 -0.04
C LEU A 529 10.26 -2.71 -0.66
N SER A 530 11.12 -2.08 0.14
CA SER A 530 12.11 -1.11 -0.36
C SER A 530 13.22 -1.75 -1.19
N GLU A 531 13.62 -2.98 -0.87
CA GLU A 531 14.62 -3.76 -1.60
C GLU A 531 14.05 -4.23 -2.95
N TYR A 532 12.77 -4.59 -3.01
CA TYR A 532 12.08 -4.87 -4.27
C TYR A 532 12.15 -3.68 -5.22
N PHE A 533 11.75 -2.50 -4.75
CA PHE A 533 11.88 -1.27 -5.53
C PHE A 533 13.33 -1.03 -5.96
N THR A 534 14.27 -1.06 -5.01
CA THR A 534 15.70 -0.80 -5.27
C THR A 534 16.33 -1.79 -6.24
N SER A 535 15.94 -3.05 -6.17
CA SER A 535 16.51 -4.11 -7.00
C SER A 535 15.99 -4.08 -8.42
N VAL A 536 14.72 -3.70 -8.62
CA VAL A 536 14.16 -3.53 -9.96
C VAL A 536 14.64 -2.23 -10.59
N THR A 537 14.48 -1.08 -9.94
CA THR A 537 14.74 0.24 -10.55
C THR A 537 16.19 0.69 -10.46
N GLY A 538 16.99 0.09 -9.55
CA GLY A 538 18.35 0.53 -9.23
C GLY A 538 18.40 1.73 -8.27
N ILE A 539 17.27 2.41 -8.02
CA ILE A 539 17.16 3.58 -7.16
C ILE A 539 17.20 3.14 -5.69
N LYS A 540 18.25 3.55 -4.97
CA LYS A 540 18.41 3.18 -3.56
C LYS A 540 17.31 3.81 -2.69
N LEU A 541 16.54 2.96 -2.02
CA LEU A 541 15.49 3.37 -1.08
C LEU A 541 15.63 2.60 0.24
N SER A 542 15.61 3.31 1.36
CA SER A 542 15.58 2.67 2.68
C SER A 542 14.15 2.29 3.07
N LYS A 543 13.98 1.42 4.07
CA LYS A 543 12.65 1.07 4.59
C LYS A 543 11.85 2.31 5.03
N TRP A 544 12.49 3.27 5.69
CA TRP A 544 11.83 4.53 6.07
C TRP A 544 11.63 5.48 4.90
N GLY A 545 12.52 5.44 3.90
CA GLY A 545 12.32 6.16 2.64
C GLY A 545 11.08 5.67 1.89
N PHE A 546 10.80 4.36 1.94
CA PHE A 546 9.60 3.75 1.35
C PHE A 546 8.32 4.26 2.00
N VAL A 547 8.24 4.24 3.33
CA VAL A 547 7.09 4.81 4.06
C VAL A 547 6.95 6.30 3.79
N LYS A 548 8.06 7.04 3.70
CA LYS A 548 8.04 8.45 3.36
C LYS A 548 7.55 8.74 1.94
N ALA A 549 7.85 7.88 0.96
CA ALA A 549 7.24 7.98 -0.37
C ALA A 549 5.72 7.75 -0.28
N GLY A 550 5.30 6.77 0.52
CA GLY A 550 3.90 6.55 0.89
C GLY A 550 3.22 7.77 1.49
N GLU A 551 3.85 8.44 2.46
CA GLU A 551 3.37 9.70 3.06
C GLU A 551 3.15 10.79 2.00
N ARG A 552 4.06 10.91 1.03
CA ARG A 552 3.92 11.88 -0.07
C ARG A 552 2.73 11.56 -0.95
N ILE A 553 2.58 10.29 -1.34
CA ILE A 553 1.47 9.81 -2.17
C ILE A 553 0.14 10.05 -1.47
N ASN A 554 0.06 9.68 -0.18
CA ASN A 554 -1.14 9.87 0.63
C ASN A 554 -1.51 11.36 0.76
N LYS A 555 -0.52 12.23 0.99
CA LYS A 555 -0.72 13.69 1.04
C LYS A 555 -1.14 14.28 -0.29
N LEU A 556 -0.57 13.80 -1.40
CA LEU A 556 -0.95 14.24 -2.74
C LEU A 556 -2.40 13.88 -3.04
N GLU A 557 -2.79 12.63 -2.82
CA GLU A 557 -4.18 12.20 -2.98
C GLU A 557 -5.14 12.99 -2.08
N ARG A 558 -4.76 13.19 -0.81
CA ARG A 558 -5.54 14.00 0.13
C ARG A 558 -5.70 15.44 -0.35
N TRP A 559 -4.63 16.03 -0.85
CA TRP A 559 -4.65 17.39 -1.39
C TRP A 559 -5.53 17.49 -2.63
N LEU A 560 -5.41 16.55 -3.59
CA LEU A 560 -6.30 16.49 -4.76
C LEU A 560 -7.77 16.44 -4.32
N ASN A 561 -8.09 15.63 -3.31
CA ASN A 561 -9.44 15.56 -2.76
C ASN A 561 -9.91 16.90 -2.16
N VAL A 562 -9.04 17.62 -1.45
CA VAL A 562 -9.35 18.97 -0.94
C VAL A 562 -9.64 19.93 -2.08
N GLN A 563 -8.85 19.91 -3.15
CA GLN A 563 -9.13 20.72 -4.34
C GLN A 563 -10.43 20.31 -5.04
N MET A 564 -10.89 19.07 -4.84
CA MET A 564 -12.18 18.56 -5.33
C MET A 564 -13.34 18.80 -4.35
N GLY A 565 -13.15 19.61 -3.31
CA GLY A 565 -14.20 20.01 -2.36
C GLY A 565 -14.30 19.14 -1.11
N MET A 566 -13.30 18.31 -0.81
CA MET A 566 -13.28 17.53 0.43
C MET A 566 -13.13 18.43 1.65
N THR A 567 -13.99 18.23 2.65
CA THR A 567 -14.02 18.99 3.91
C THR A 567 -13.76 18.09 5.14
N PRO A 568 -13.39 18.66 6.30
CA PRO A 568 -13.07 17.87 7.50
C PRO A 568 -14.25 17.05 8.05
N ASP A 569 -15.49 17.53 7.91
CA ASP A 569 -16.71 16.87 8.38
C ASP A 569 -16.99 15.55 7.66
N GLN A 570 -16.42 15.35 6.48
CA GLN A 570 -16.50 14.10 5.73
C GLN A 570 -15.61 12.99 6.29
N ASP A 571 -14.69 13.30 7.21
CA ASP A 571 -13.96 12.29 7.98
C ASP A 571 -14.78 11.85 9.21
N THR A 572 -15.86 11.12 8.94
CA THR A 572 -16.76 10.64 9.99
C THR A 572 -17.09 9.16 9.78
N LEU A 573 -17.89 8.60 10.69
CA LEU A 573 -18.51 7.29 10.58
C LEU A 573 -20.03 7.45 10.67
N PRO A 574 -20.81 6.54 10.04
CA PRO A 574 -22.25 6.43 10.28
C PRO A 574 -22.58 6.36 11.77
N ASP A 575 -23.72 6.94 12.15
CA ASP A 575 -24.20 6.98 13.54
C ASP A 575 -24.33 5.58 14.15
N ARG A 576 -24.68 4.58 13.32
CA ARG A 576 -24.63 3.16 13.70
C ARG A 576 -23.35 2.74 14.41
N PHE A 577 -22.19 3.28 14.02
CA PHE A 577 -20.91 2.89 14.61
C PHE A 577 -20.48 3.73 15.80
N THR A 578 -21.03 4.93 15.96
CA THR A 578 -20.63 5.90 16.99
C THR A 578 -21.65 6.04 18.11
N LYS A 579 -22.91 5.65 17.88
CA LYS A 579 -24.05 5.80 18.81
C LYS A 579 -24.72 4.48 19.18
N GLU A 580 -24.86 3.53 18.25
CA GLU A 580 -25.57 2.26 18.50
C GLU A 580 -24.64 1.19 19.07
N LYS A 581 -24.75 0.95 20.39
CA LYS A 581 -23.89 0.02 21.12
C LYS A 581 -24.42 -1.41 21.19
N GLU A 582 -25.73 -1.56 21.39
CA GLU A 582 -26.33 -2.85 21.76
C GLU A 582 -26.53 -3.75 20.53
N THR A 583 -26.04 -4.98 20.65
CA THR A 583 -26.05 -6.02 19.60
C THR A 583 -26.21 -7.39 20.26
N ALA A 584 -26.68 -8.41 19.54
CA ALA A 584 -26.78 -9.79 20.04
C ALA A 584 -25.41 -10.48 20.22
N TYR A 585 -24.30 -9.83 19.85
CA TYR A 585 -22.97 -10.37 20.10
C TYR A 585 -22.70 -10.52 21.60
N LYS A 586 -22.38 -11.76 22.01
CA LYS A 586 -22.15 -12.13 23.42
C LYS A 586 -20.88 -11.54 24.04
N GLY A 587 -19.97 -11.01 23.21
CA GLY A 587 -18.74 -10.37 23.69
C GLY A 587 -18.98 -8.90 24.09
N LYS A 588 -17.94 -8.07 23.95
CA LYS A 588 -18.02 -6.66 24.38
C LYS A 588 -18.83 -5.83 23.37
N ASN A 589 -19.95 -5.27 23.83
CA ASN A 589 -20.70 -4.23 23.12
C ASN A 589 -20.02 -2.86 23.30
N THR A 590 -19.65 -2.22 22.18
CA THR A 590 -18.97 -0.90 22.18
C THR A 590 -19.41 -0.04 21.01
N VAL A 591 -19.07 1.25 21.07
CA VAL A 591 -19.12 2.20 19.94
C VAL A 591 -17.72 2.71 19.67
N VAL A 592 -17.47 3.23 18.46
CA VAL A 592 -16.17 3.80 18.08
C VAL A 592 -16.04 5.23 18.65
N PRO A 593 -15.07 5.51 19.54
CA PRO A 593 -14.86 6.85 20.10
C PRO A 593 -14.07 7.74 19.14
N LEU A 594 -14.69 8.12 18.02
CA LEU A 594 -14.02 8.73 16.87
C LEU A 594 -13.40 10.10 17.18
N ASP A 595 -14.11 11.00 17.86
CA ASP A 595 -13.71 12.40 18.09
C ASP A 595 -12.31 12.57 18.69
N ARG A 596 -11.94 11.70 19.63
CA ARG A 596 -10.61 11.74 20.25
C ARG A 596 -9.54 11.26 19.27
N MET A 597 -9.85 10.23 18.49
CA MET A 597 -8.93 9.61 17.56
C MET A 597 -8.66 10.49 16.33
N ILE A 598 -9.70 11.09 15.77
CA ILE A 598 -9.58 11.98 14.60
C ILE A 598 -8.77 13.24 14.90
N ARG A 599 -9.03 13.90 16.04
CA ARG A 599 -8.22 15.05 16.49
C ARG A 599 -6.75 14.70 16.61
N ARG A 600 -6.44 13.50 17.11
CA ARG A 600 -5.06 13.02 17.17
C ARG A 600 -4.49 12.74 15.79
N TYR A 601 -5.27 12.15 14.88
CA TYR A 601 -4.88 11.90 13.50
C TYR A 601 -4.53 13.20 12.75
N TYR A 602 -5.40 14.22 12.82
CA TYR A 602 -5.18 15.53 12.19
C TYR A 602 -3.90 16.19 12.68
N ARG A 603 -3.64 16.15 13.99
CA ARG A 603 -2.40 16.65 14.58
C ARG A 603 -1.15 15.92 14.06
N LEU A 604 -1.23 14.60 13.86
CA LEU A 604 -0.12 13.81 13.33
C LEU A 604 0.13 14.10 11.85
N ARG A 605 -0.94 14.26 11.06
CA ARG A 605 -0.89 14.62 9.65
C ARG A 605 -0.50 16.09 9.41
N ARG A 606 -0.67 16.95 10.42
CA ARG A 606 -0.53 18.42 10.37
C ARG A 606 -1.55 19.06 9.43
N TYR A 607 -2.79 18.61 9.57
CA TYR A 607 -3.94 19.24 8.95
C TYR A 607 -4.41 20.31 9.96
N ASN A 608 -3.92 21.53 9.78
CA ASN A 608 -4.15 22.67 10.68
C ASN A 608 -5.49 23.31 10.27
N ASP A 609 -6.60 22.66 10.65
CA ASP A 609 -8.00 23.05 10.39
C ASP A 609 -8.54 22.83 8.95
N THR A 610 -7.66 22.52 8.00
CA THR A 610 -8.03 22.05 6.65
C THR A 610 -8.27 20.53 6.64
N ALA A 611 -9.02 20.00 5.66
CA ALA A 611 -9.19 18.55 5.53
C ALA A 611 -7.91 17.85 5.05
N GLY A 612 -6.90 18.57 4.57
CA GLY A 612 -5.66 18.02 4.05
C GLY A 612 -4.47 18.98 4.19
N PRO A 613 -3.33 18.69 3.56
CA PRO A 613 -2.15 19.55 3.64
C PRO A 613 -2.38 20.88 2.90
N GLU A 614 -1.79 21.96 3.41
CA GLU A 614 -1.79 23.27 2.75
C GLU A 614 -1.02 23.24 1.42
N ASP A 615 -1.40 24.09 0.47
CA ASP A 615 -0.79 24.20 -0.87
C ASP A 615 0.73 24.34 -0.82
N LYS A 616 1.25 25.21 0.06
CA LYS A 616 2.69 25.42 0.23
C LYS A 616 3.46 24.14 0.59
N VAL A 617 2.80 23.16 1.22
CA VAL A 617 3.39 21.86 1.56
C VAL A 617 3.55 21.03 0.29
N ILE A 618 2.56 21.03 -0.59
CA ILE A 618 2.57 20.34 -1.88
C ILE A 618 3.54 21.01 -2.83
N ASP A 619 3.50 22.34 -2.95
CA ASP A 619 4.44 23.09 -3.81
C ASP A 619 5.89 22.84 -3.40
N LYS A 620 6.18 22.80 -2.10
CA LYS A 620 7.51 22.44 -1.58
C LYS A 620 7.85 20.97 -1.81
N MET A 621 6.87 20.09 -1.84
CA MET A 621 7.06 18.67 -2.15
C MET A 621 7.47 18.51 -3.61
N MET A 622 6.81 19.22 -4.54
CA MET A 622 7.10 19.23 -5.97
C MET A 622 8.40 20.00 -6.28
N ALA A 623 8.66 21.16 -5.69
CA ALA A 623 9.87 21.94 -5.94
C ALA A 623 11.19 21.25 -5.52
N ARG A 624 11.11 20.27 -4.60
CA ARG A 624 12.28 19.44 -4.23
C ARG A 624 12.74 18.51 -5.36
N GLU A 625 11.94 18.33 -6.39
CA GLU A 625 12.23 17.59 -7.62
C GLU A 625 13.39 18.22 -8.40
N ASN A 626 13.51 19.56 -8.39
CA ASN A 626 14.49 20.33 -9.16
C ASN A 626 15.84 20.58 -8.46
N ARG A 627 16.06 20.06 -7.24
CA ARG A 627 17.36 20.21 -6.57
C ARG A 627 18.17 18.93 -6.67
N SER A 628 19.23 18.94 -7.48
CA SER A 628 20.40 18.13 -7.17
C SER A 628 20.78 18.45 -5.71
N ARG A 629 20.93 17.41 -4.88
CA ARG A 629 21.11 17.59 -3.43
C ARG A 629 22.43 18.32 -3.16
N THR A 630 22.38 19.64 -3.04
CA THR A 630 23.38 20.40 -2.28
C THR A 630 23.20 20.06 -0.81
N VAL A 631 24.25 19.48 -0.23
CA VAL A 631 24.29 19.05 1.18
C VAL A 631 24.25 20.32 2.06
N SER A 632 23.11 20.55 2.71
CA SER A 632 22.94 21.63 3.69
C SER A 632 23.59 21.25 5.04
N PRO A 633 24.25 22.18 5.76
CA PRO A 633 24.85 21.89 7.06
C PRO A 633 23.79 21.58 8.13
N TYR A 634 24.18 20.68 9.04
CA TYR A 634 23.62 20.27 10.35
C TYR A 634 22.23 20.79 10.75
N ARG A 635 21.26 19.87 10.99
CA ARG A 635 19.90 20.20 11.48
C ARG A 635 19.52 19.60 12.85
N SER A 636 20.41 18.87 13.53
CA SER A 636 20.06 18.14 14.76
C SER A 636 21.06 18.39 15.90
N PRO A 637 20.70 19.20 16.90
CA PRO A 637 21.53 19.46 18.09
C PRO A 637 21.85 18.17 18.87
N VAL A 638 20.88 17.26 18.99
CA VAL A 638 21.05 15.97 19.71
C VAL A 638 22.12 15.11 19.05
N LYS A 639 22.10 14.98 17.71
CA LYS A 639 23.11 14.22 16.98
C LYS A 639 24.49 14.86 17.13
N LEU A 640 24.56 16.19 17.09
CA LEU A 640 25.81 16.91 17.26
C LEU A 640 26.43 16.66 18.64
N ILE A 641 25.64 16.75 19.71
CA ILE A 641 26.07 16.48 21.09
C ILE A 641 26.57 15.03 21.20
N TYR A 642 25.75 14.06 20.79
CA TYR A 642 26.13 12.65 20.87
C TYR A 642 27.41 12.34 20.09
N CYS A 643 27.48 12.75 18.82
CA CYS A 643 28.67 12.55 18.00
C CYS A 643 29.90 13.23 18.63
N GLY A 644 29.74 14.43 19.21
CA GLY A 644 30.81 15.10 19.95
C GLY A 644 31.28 14.30 21.17
N THR A 645 30.36 13.78 21.97
CA THR A 645 30.68 12.93 23.12
C THR A 645 31.42 11.66 22.70
N VAL A 646 30.93 10.95 21.68
CA VAL A 646 31.58 9.72 21.21
C VAL A 646 32.97 10.02 20.63
N MET A 647 33.14 11.09 19.85
CA MET A 647 34.45 11.51 19.34
C MET A 647 35.44 11.84 20.48
N ALA A 648 34.96 12.48 21.55
CA ALA A 648 35.77 12.75 22.73
C ALA A 648 36.21 11.45 23.43
N VAL A 649 35.30 10.49 23.60
CA VAL A 649 35.55 9.16 24.18
C VAL A 649 36.55 8.38 23.34
N LEU A 650 36.36 8.34 22.01
CA LEU A 650 37.29 7.69 21.08
C LEU A 650 38.71 8.24 21.21
N GLY A 651 38.85 9.55 21.35
CA GLY A 651 40.15 10.20 21.53
C GLY A 651 40.92 9.72 22.77
N TRP A 652 40.22 9.26 23.82
CA TRP A 652 40.85 8.66 25.01
C TRP A 652 41.00 7.14 24.89
N PHE A 653 40.01 6.50 24.28
CA PHE A 653 39.92 5.05 24.20
C PHE A 653 40.95 4.44 23.25
N ILE A 654 41.16 5.06 22.08
CA ILE A 654 42.13 4.57 21.07
C ILE A 654 43.56 4.48 21.67
N PRO A 655 44.11 5.54 22.31
CA PRO A 655 45.36 5.44 23.08
C PRO A 655 45.40 4.29 24.09
N ALA A 656 44.36 4.16 24.91
CA ALA A 656 44.30 3.18 25.99
C ALA A 656 44.31 1.73 25.45
N VAL A 657 43.59 1.48 24.35
CA VAL A 657 43.53 0.17 23.71
C VAL A 657 44.85 -0.18 23.02
N ALA A 658 45.49 0.77 22.33
CA ALA A 658 46.80 0.55 21.70
C ALA A 658 47.87 0.09 22.71
N CYS A 659 47.81 0.58 23.95
CA CYS A 659 48.69 0.11 25.03
C CYS A 659 48.44 -1.34 25.43
N ARG A 660 47.19 -1.84 25.34
CA ARG A 660 46.77 -3.12 25.94
C ARG A 660 46.58 -4.26 24.93
N LYS A 661 46.47 -3.98 23.63
CA LYS A 661 46.20 -4.99 22.59
C LYS A 661 47.27 -4.96 21.50
N ALA A 662 48.03 -6.05 21.37
CA ALA A 662 49.08 -6.21 20.36
C ALA A 662 48.57 -5.92 18.95
N SER A 663 47.41 -6.48 18.57
CA SER A 663 46.80 -6.28 17.25
C SER A 663 46.45 -4.83 16.90
N VAL A 664 46.24 -3.96 17.90
CA VAL A 664 46.04 -2.52 17.70
C VAL A 664 47.38 -1.79 17.70
N ARG A 665 48.32 -2.20 18.57
CA ARG A 665 49.69 -1.68 18.62
C ARG A 665 50.43 -1.86 17.30
N ASP A 666 50.23 -2.99 16.61
CA ASP A 666 50.86 -3.28 15.33
C ASP A 666 50.40 -2.32 14.21
N GLU A 667 49.13 -1.91 14.22
CA GLU A 667 48.64 -0.89 13.27
C GLU A 667 49.20 0.50 13.61
N VAL A 668 49.42 0.80 14.89
CA VAL A 668 50.05 2.07 15.32
C VAL A 668 51.51 2.13 14.84
N LYS A 669 52.25 1.02 14.89
CA LYS A 669 53.63 0.93 14.40
C LYS A 669 53.76 1.18 12.90
N ALA A 670 52.70 0.91 12.14
CA ALA A 670 52.65 1.12 10.70
C ALA A 670 52.46 2.59 10.27
N LEU A 671 52.12 3.49 11.20
CA LEU A 671 52.11 4.95 10.94
C LEU A 671 53.54 5.50 11.15
N PRO A 672 54.03 6.52 10.44
CA PRO A 672 55.35 7.12 10.70
C PRO A 672 55.51 7.63 12.15
N GLU A 673 56.75 7.68 12.65
CA GLU A 673 57.02 8.32 13.95
C GLU A 673 56.60 9.80 13.90
N ASP A 674 56.15 10.33 15.04
CA ASP A 674 55.57 11.68 15.16
C ASP A 674 54.31 11.97 14.31
N PHE A 675 53.74 10.98 13.61
CA PHE A 675 52.59 11.14 12.71
C PHE A 675 51.33 11.67 13.42
N LYS A 676 50.72 12.68 12.83
CA LYS A 676 49.56 13.43 13.34
C LYS A 676 48.32 13.13 12.53
N LEU A 677 47.37 12.49 13.19
CA LEU A 677 46.08 12.09 12.62
C LEU A 677 44.96 12.95 13.18
N ARG A 678 44.09 13.46 12.31
CA ARG A 678 42.83 14.11 12.68
C ARG A 678 41.65 13.31 12.14
N PHE A 679 40.66 13.05 12.98
CA PHE A 679 39.37 12.48 12.56
C PHE A 679 38.26 13.47 12.91
N ALA A 680 37.49 13.90 11.92
CA ALA A 680 36.58 15.05 12.04
C ALA A 680 35.26 14.84 11.30
N ILE A 681 34.25 15.65 11.61
CA ILE A 681 32.97 15.67 10.89
C ILE A 681 32.89 16.96 10.06
N TRP A 682 32.70 16.85 8.75
CA TRP A 682 32.67 17.99 7.81
C TRP A 682 31.31 18.72 7.81
N PRO A 683 31.23 20.05 7.54
CA PRO A 683 32.34 21.01 7.36
C PRO A 683 32.97 21.56 8.65
N SER A 684 32.25 21.56 9.77
CA SER A 684 32.73 22.19 11.02
C SER A 684 32.19 21.49 12.26
N GLY A 685 32.17 20.16 12.23
CA GLY A 685 31.68 19.33 13.32
C GLY A 685 32.79 18.89 14.29
N PRO A 686 32.42 18.15 15.35
CA PRO A 686 33.36 17.60 16.32
C PRO A 686 34.51 16.82 15.68
N SER A 687 35.68 16.88 16.32
CA SER A 687 36.88 16.19 15.87
C SER A 687 37.68 15.64 17.04
N LEU A 688 38.48 14.61 16.77
CA LEU A 688 39.56 14.15 17.64
C LEU A 688 40.88 14.20 16.88
N SER A 689 41.98 14.31 17.61
CA SER A 689 43.31 14.34 17.03
C SER A 689 44.28 13.51 17.87
N LEU A 690 45.12 12.73 17.20
CA LEU A 690 46.04 11.77 17.78
C LEU A 690 47.43 11.97 17.17
N LYS A 691 48.48 11.82 17.97
CA LYS A 691 49.88 11.82 17.54
C LYS A 691 50.53 10.49 17.90
N ARG A 692 51.33 9.91 17.02
CA ARG A 692 52.19 8.76 17.35
C ARG A 692 53.37 9.23 18.21
N GLU A 693 53.59 8.55 19.33
CA GLU A 693 54.78 8.68 20.20
C GLU A 693 55.26 7.25 20.54
N GLY A 694 56.32 6.79 19.89
CA GLY A 694 56.84 5.43 19.97
C GLY A 694 55.81 4.38 19.53
N ASP A 695 55.50 3.44 20.42
CA ASP A 695 54.52 2.36 20.18
C ASP A 695 53.08 2.76 20.56
N ARG A 696 52.81 4.05 20.78
CA ARG A 696 51.55 4.55 21.33
C ARG A 696 50.97 5.70 20.51
N LEU A 697 49.66 5.88 20.64
CA LEU A 697 48.97 7.09 20.22
C LEU A 697 48.67 7.94 21.45
N LYS A 698 48.83 9.24 21.31
CA LYS A 698 48.50 10.23 22.35
C LYS A 698 47.48 11.21 21.81
N LYS A 699 46.47 11.52 22.63
CA LYS A 699 45.49 12.55 22.30
C LYS A 699 46.19 13.91 22.32
N VAL A 700 46.05 14.65 21.22
CA VAL A 700 46.61 15.98 21.04
C VAL A 700 45.52 16.93 20.56
N SER A 701 45.76 18.24 20.69
CA SER A 701 44.95 19.27 20.04
C SER A 701 45.71 19.75 18.81
N LEU A 702 45.13 19.59 17.63
CA LEU A 702 45.71 20.03 16.36
C LEU A 702 44.73 20.96 15.66
N ARG A 703 45.23 21.94 14.91
CA ARG A 703 44.49 22.56 13.80
C ARG A 703 44.56 21.64 12.58
N GLU A 704 43.63 21.79 11.64
CA GLU A 704 43.59 20.93 10.44
C GLU A 704 44.91 20.95 9.66
N GLU A 705 45.49 22.14 9.48
CA GLU A 705 46.75 22.37 8.77
C GLU A 705 47.96 21.66 9.41
N GLN A 706 47.85 21.27 10.68
CA GLN A 706 48.92 20.63 11.44
C GLN A 706 48.87 19.10 11.40
N ALA A 707 47.85 18.52 10.76
CA ALA A 707 47.68 17.07 10.65
C ALA A 707 48.30 16.54 9.36
N ASP A 708 49.13 15.48 9.47
CA ASP A 708 49.70 14.76 8.33
C ASP A 708 48.60 14.02 7.55
N MET A 709 47.53 13.61 8.25
CA MET A 709 46.32 13.06 7.64
C MET A 709 45.06 13.50 8.37
N THR A 710 44.06 13.95 7.62
CA THR A 710 42.71 14.18 8.12
C THR A 710 41.69 13.28 7.45
N VAL A 711 40.94 12.54 8.26
CA VAL A 711 39.79 11.74 7.82
C VAL A 711 38.50 12.46 8.25
N TYR A 712 37.64 12.73 7.28
CA TYR A 712 36.37 13.40 7.45
C TYR A 712 35.20 12.46 7.29
N LEU A 713 34.25 12.51 8.21
CA LEU A 713 32.88 12.08 7.96
C LEU A 713 32.17 13.18 7.18
N LYS A 714 31.69 12.89 5.96
CA LYS A 714 31.12 13.88 5.02
C LYS A 714 29.87 14.60 5.54
N SER A 715 29.23 14.12 6.61
CA SER A 715 28.05 14.75 7.22
C SER A 715 27.79 14.25 8.64
N LEU A 716 26.95 14.98 9.38
CA LEU A 716 26.44 14.52 10.68
C LEU A 716 25.71 13.17 10.60
N GLU A 717 25.04 12.89 9.48
CA GLU A 717 24.34 11.61 9.30
C GLU A 717 25.32 10.46 9.09
N ALA A 718 26.41 10.69 8.35
CA ALA A 718 27.50 9.73 8.24
C ALA A 718 28.12 9.46 9.61
N ALA A 719 28.37 10.52 10.39
CA ALA A 719 28.88 10.39 11.75
C ALA A 719 27.92 9.65 12.67
N TRP A 720 26.62 9.92 12.58
CA TRP A 720 25.61 9.26 13.40
C TRP A 720 25.59 7.76 13.14
N LEU A 721 25.61 7.33 11.87
CA LEU A 721 25.59 5.91 11.51
C LEU A 721 26.82 5.16 12.04
N LEU A 722 28.02 5.72 11.85
CA LEU A 722 29.27 5.12 12.32
C LEU A 722 29.35 5.12 13.85
N LEU A 723 29.15 6.28 14.49
CA LEU A 723 29.35 6.46 15.93
C LEU A 723 28.25 5.82 16.80
N THR A 724 27.11 5.43 16.20
CA THR A 724 26.09 4.58 16.87
C THR A 724 26.23 3.10 16.51
N PHE A 725 27.32 2.72 15.82
CA PHE A 725 27.62 1.34 15.39
C PHE A 725 26.54 0.73 14.49
N GLN A 726 25.80 1.55 13.74
CA GLN A 726 24.87 1.07 12.70
C GLN A 726 25.62 0.64 11.44
N GLU A 727 26.86 1.12 11.27
CA GLU A 727 27.79 0.78 10.21
C GLU A 727 29.21 0.74 10.78
N SER A 728 30.07 -0.14 10.27
CA SER A 728 31.49 -0.12 10.61
C SER A 728 32.24 0.99 9.89
N THR A 729 33.46 1.29 10.33
CA THR A 729 34.36 2.19 9.59
C THR A 729 34.60 1.68 8.16
N CYS A 730 34.79 0.37 7.95
CA CYS A 730 34.96 -0.22 6.62
C CYS A 730 33.73 -0.03 5.72
N ASP A 731 32.52 -0.25 6.26
CA ASP A 731 31.27 -0.04 5.52
C ASP A 731 31.04 1.44 5.19
N SER A 732 31.49 2.34 6.07
CA SER A 732 31.41 3.78 5.89
C SER A 732 32.33 4.26 4.76
N GLU A 733 33.55 3.73 4.68
CA GLU A 733 34.46 3.94 3.55
C GLU A 733 33.88 3.41 2.24
N ALA A 734 33.47 2.14 2.21
CA ALA A 734 32.95 1.48 1.00
C ALA A 734 31.69 2.16 0.43
N ARG A 735 30.96 2.93 1.25
CA ARG A 735 29.79 3.71 0.86
C ARG A 735 30.12 5.18 0.55
N GLY A 736 31.39 5.53 0.48
CA GLY A 736 31.90 6.85 0.14
C GLY A 736 31.52 7.93 1.14
N ARG A 737 31.38 7.58 2.43
CA ARG A 737 31.00 8.53 3.49
C ARG A 737 32.16 9.21 4.18
N LEU A 738 33.36 8.67 3.97
CA LEU A 738 34.59 9.31 4.41
C LEU A 738 35.18 10.13 3.27
N MET A 739 35.90 11.18 3.63
CA MET A 739 36.75 11.97 2.75
C MET A 739 38.10 12.10 3.44
N VAL A 740 39.17 11.91 2.70
CA VAL A 740 40.51 11.81 3.27
C VAL A 740 41.38 12.88 2.63
N LYS A 741 42.12 13.58 3.48
CA LYS A 741 43.17 14.51 3.10
C LYS A 741 44.48 13.96 3.68
N GLY A 742 45.24 13.23 2.85
CA GLY A 742 46.43 12.50 3.24
C GLY A 742 46.69 11.32 2.31
N ASP A 743 47.67 10.49 2.64
CA ASP A 743 48.13 9.39 1.81
C ASP A 743 47.31 8.08 2.03
N LEU A 744 47.15 7.29 0.96
CA LEU A 744 46.23 6.16 0.90
C LEU A 744 46.65 4.97 1.81
N PRO A 745 47.93 4.55 1.88
CA PRO A 745 48.40 3.53 2.82
C PRO A 745 48.06 3.85 4.28
N HIS A 746 48.29 5.11 4.71
CA HIS A 746 48.01 5.57 6.07
C HIS A 746 46.50 5.56 6.38
N THR A 747 45.69 5.89 5.37
CA THR A 747 44.23 5.82 5.46
C THR A 747 43.75 4.40 5.70
N CYS A 748 44.28 3.43 4.95
CA CYS A 748 43.97 2.02 5.13
C CYS A 748 44.37 1.54 6.54
N THR A 749 45.52 1.99 7.05
CA THR A 749 45.95 1.73 8.43
C THR A 749 44.99 2.31 9.46
N PHE A 750 44.51 3.53 9.27
CA PHE A 750 43.49 4.13 10.15
C PHE A 750 42.16 3.38 10.12
N ILE A 751 41.69 2.97 8.93
CA ILE A 751 40.45 2.20 8.80
C ILE A 751 40.56 0.86 9.55
N ARG A 752 41.68 0.13 9.40
CA ARG A 752 41.93 -1.11 10.14
C ARG A 752 42.03 -0.89 11.65
N LEU A 753 42.70 0.18 12.07
CA LEU A 753 42.78 0.59 13.48
C LEU A 753 41.38 0.81 14.06
N MET A 754 40.53 1.57 13.36
CA MET A 754 39.17 1.86 13.80
C MET A 754 38.29 0.61 13.81
N ASP A 755 38.37 -0.27 12.81
CA ASP A 755 37.63 -1.53 12.77
C ASP A 755 37.95 -2.42 14.00
N LYS A 756 39.23 -2.49 14.38
CA LYS A 756 39.69 -3.21 15.58
C LYS A 756 39.21 -2.55 16.88
N VAL A 757 39.20 -1.21 16.94
CA VAL A 757 38.76 -0.46 18.13
C VAL A 757 37.24 -0.50 18.30
N GLU A 758 36.47 -0.43 17.21
CA GLU A 758 34.99 -0.52 17.20
C GLU A 758 34.49 -1.81 17.85
N ILE A 759 35.15 -2.93 17.57
CA ILE A 759 34.82 -4.24 18.16
C ILE A 759 34.99 -4.24 19.69
N LEU A 760 35.93 -3.45 20.21
CA LEU A 760 36.27 -3.39 21.63
C LEU A 760 35.43 -2.37 22.42
N LEU A 761 34.71 -1.48 21.75
CA LEU A 761 33.81 -0.49 22.36
C LEU A 761 32.45 -1.08 22.76
N LEU A 762 32.06 -2.22 22.19
CA LEU A 762 30.76 -2.86 22.45
C LEU A 762 30.87 -3.95 23.53
N PRO A 763 29.88 -4.08 24.44
CA PRO A 763 29.76 -5.24 25.31
C PRO A 763 29.79 -6.54 24.49
N ARG A 764 30.45 -7.59 24.99
CA ARG A 764 30.72 -8.85 24.24
C ARG A 764 29.47 -9.46 23.55
N PHE A 765 28.28 -9.30 24.13
CA PHE A 765 27.02 -9.79 23.55
C PHE A 765 26.47 -8.92 22.40
N LEU A 766 26.79 -7.62 22.38
CA LEU A 766 26.45 -6.67 21.31
C LEU A 766 27.45 -6.76 20.15
N ALA A 767 28.76 -6.87 20.44
CA ALA A 767 29.81 -7.02 19.43
C ALA A 767 29.58 -8.25 18.52
N LYS A 768 29.18 -9.39 19.10
CA LYS A 768 28.84 -10.63 18.38
C LYS A 768 27.67 -10.50 17.39
N ARG A 769 26.79 -9.51 17.58
CA ARG A 769 25.61 -9.31 16.72
C ARG A 769 25.76 -8.15 15.73
N ALA A 770 26.57 -7.14 16.07
CA ALA A 770 26.75 -5.94 15.26
C ALA A 770 27.85 -6.09 14.19
N VAL A 771 28.93 -6.82 14.49
CA VAL A 771 30.06 -6.99 13.56
C VAL A 771 30.10 -8.44 13.11
N LYS A 772 29.76 -8.70 11.84
CA LYS A 772 29.60 -10.06 11.26
C LYS A 772 30.90 -10.86 11.13
N LYS A 773 32.05 -10.30 11.52
CA LYS A 773 33.35 -10.96 11.61
C LYS A 773 33.88 -10.86 13.04
N TRP A 774 33.33 -11.68 13.93
CA TRP A 774 33.94 -11.92 15.23
C TRP A 774 34.71 -13.23 15.12
N GLU A 775 35.97 -13.19 14.66
CA GLU A 775 36.89 -14.30 14.92
C GLU A 775 37.47 -14.12 16.32
N PRO A 776 37.33 -15.12 17.22
CA PRO A 776 38.06 -15.11 18.46
C PRO A 776 39.54 -15.35 18.15
N VAL A 777 40.33 -14.29 18.13
CA VAL A 777 41.79 -14.44 18.24
C VAL A 777 42.06 -14.98 19.64
N ARG A 778 42.53 -16.23 19.70
CA ARG A 778 42.99 -16.88 20.94
C ARG A 778 44.15 -16.11 21.56
#